data_AF-A0A518I8H8-F1
#
_entry.id   AF-A0A518I8H8-F1
#
_cell.length_a   1.000
_cell.length_b   1.000
_cell.length_c   1.000
_cell.angle_alpha   90.00
_cell.angle_beta   90.00
_cell.angle_gamma   90.00
#
_symmetry.space_group_name_H-M   'P 1'
#
loop_
_entity.id
_entity.type
_entity.pdbx_description
1 polymer ?
#
loop_
_entity_poly.entity_id
_entity_poly.type
_entity_poly.pdbx_seq_one_letter_code
_entity_poly.pdbx_strand_id
1 'polypeptide(L)'
;MLQTIPFTFHKTFRFAGLVLVAVIFSSGNPGEAAESTAPKLESATYTFSPGPDFQFKFQSRLIQAIPGDVLILEAGKYELRSGLNLVTDNVTIRGQGHEKTVLSFKHQTDGSFGLLASGDNLVLEQFAVEDTSHNAIKVLGAENVTFRGIRTEWTGGPKTTNGAYGLYPVQCKNVLIEDCIAIGAADAGIYVGQSTDVVVRNCRAESNVAGIEIENTINADVYGNIVTKNTGGLLVFDLPGLPQKNGRHVRLFRNRIFKNNTPNFAPKGNMVASVPSGSGILVMATDDVEVFENQIEDNHSFSISVVSFLIYGKKLKDQNYDPYPEGISIHDNQIKRGGTAPDGELGLVLKSIVGTPLPAIVYDGVINPQKQVDGKVPLEQGLRLSNNGDAKFLNIDFSNLNPVNIAAGKYRPSPDMAPFEGTLTPLKSVELKPHGVPQPTKNTTLLVYYAAPNKLSELGLFQGNGASQKPVEGVIPYDLITTLFTDYTSKYRFVRLPEGGQIKFKSAGVLEFPVGTMLIKTFSYLNDLRDPSQGERLLETRVEFLKETGWYGYSYIWNEEQTEAELSLGGGEVDVSWIHSDGKSRSTRHLIPNANQCISCHSHHDKYVPIGPTAANLNRLYHYAQGEENQLAYLTRNRFLEAAPKPESIEVLADFDEPESGTLDQRVRAYLSVNCAHCHSPGGNARTTGLDLRLTQSDPAKIGVWKTPVAAGRGSGGRDYDIVPGEPEKSILMHRLQSNDLAARMPNIGNRIVHQEAVDLIRQWIGEMQPDPAKKPSP
;
A
#
# COMPACT_ATOMS: atom_id res chain seq x y z
N MET A 1 -12.39 -66.15 4.56
CA MET A 1 -11.75 -65.50 3.39
C MET A 1 -11.63 -64.03 3.76
N LEU A 2 -10.56 -63.57 4.42
CA LEU A 2 -9.25 -63.20 3.83
C LEU A 2 -9.50 -62.31 2.60
N GLN A 3 -9.17 -61.02 2.57
CA GLN A 3 -7.85 -60.46 2.90
C GLN A 3 -7.92 -59.08 3.58
N THR A 4 -7.15 -58.98 4.65
CA THR A 4 -6.59 -57.76 5.23
C THR A 4 -5.38 -57.30 4.41
N ILE A 5 -5.24 -56.00 4.16
CA ILE A 5 -3.97 -55.38 3.74
C ILE A 5 -3.68 -54.21 4.69
N PRO A 6 -2.60 -54.26 5.49
CA PRO A 6 -2.20 -53.19 6.38
C PRO A 6 -1.29 -52.19 5.66
N PHE A 7 -1.60 -50.90 5.73
CA PHE A 7 -0.65 -49.85 5.36
C PHE A 7 0.26 -49.54 6.56
N THR A 8 1.51 -49.96 6.45
CA THR A 8 2.58 -49.69 7.40
C THR A 8 3.21 -48.34 7.06
N PHE A 9 3.15 -47.37 7.98
CA PHE A 9 4.00 -46.19 7.91
C PHE A 9 5.44 -46.60 8.26
N HIS A 10 6.37 -46.39 7.34
CA HIS A 10 7.81 -46.42 7.59
C HIS A 10 8.41 -45.10 7.10
N LYS A 11 8.57 -44.13 8.00
CA LYS A 11 9.61 -43.10 7.91
C LYS A 11 10.08 -42.74 9.31
N THR A 12 11.00 -43.54 9.83
CA THR A 12 11.97 -43.11 10.84
C THR A 12 12.87 -42.04 10.25
N PHE A 13 12.64 -40.76 10.57
CA PHE A 13 13.67 -39.73 10.42
C PHE A 13 14.63 -39.86 11.60
N ARG A 14 15.77 -40.54 11.37
CA ARG A 14 16.92 -40.45 12.27
C ARG A 14 17.55 -39.07 12.07
N PHE A 15 17.44 -38.20 13.07
CA PHE A 15 18.32 -37.05 13.24
C PHE A 15 19.75 -37.57 13.44
N ALA A 16 20.58 -37.51 12.39
CA ALA A 16 22.02 -37.60 12.53
C ALA A 16 22.54 -36.21 12.90
N GLY A 17 22.60 -35.93 14.20
CA GLY A 17 23.31 -34.77 14.72
C GLY A 17 24.81 -34.94 14.45
N LEU A 18 25.36 -34.12 13.56
CA LEU A 18 26.80 -33.98 13.44
C LEU A 18 27.24 -32.98 14.52
N VAL A 19 27.56 -33.50 15.70
CA VAL A 19 28.20 -32.72 16.77
C VAL A 19 29.68 -32.62 16.42
N LEU A 20 30.12 -31.43 15.99
CA LEU A 20 31.54 -31.12 15.92
C LEU A 20 32.00 -30.66 17.33
N VAL A 21 32.45 -31.61 18.16
CA VAL A 21 33.15 -31.27 19.41
C VAL A 21 34.59 -30.95 19.06
N ALA A 22 34.96 -29.66 19.10
CA ALA A 22 36.34 -29.25 19.27
C ALA A 22 36.57 -29.02 20.78
N VAL A 23 37.23 -29.97 21.45
CA VAL A 23 37.74 -29.79 22.81
C VAL A 23 39.02 -28.98 22.72
N ILE A 24 38.98 -27.70 23.13
CA ILE A 24 40.17 -26.95 23.51
C ILE A 24 40.18 -26.91 25.04
N PHE A 25 41.13 -27.62 25.65
CA PHE A 25 41.46 -27.43 27.06
C PHE A 25 42.26 -26.13 27.19
N SER A 26 41.69 -25.11 27.85
CA SER A 26 42.48 -24.06 28.49
C SER A 26 41.98 -23.82 29.90
N SER A 27 42.80 -24.16 30.87
CA SER A 27 42.69 -23.75 32.26
C SER A 27 42.89 -22.23 32.37
N GLY A 28 41.85 -21.49 32.78
CA GLY A 28 41.89 -20.04 33.01
C GLY A 28 40.81 -19.62 34.03
N ASN A 29 41.16 -18.67 34.90
CA ASN A 29 40.44 -18.23 36.10
C ASN A 29 38.95 -17.85 35.91
N PRO A 30 38.11 -17.99 36.95
CA PRO A 30 36.73 -17.50 36.96
C PRO A 30 36.74 -16.00 37.29
N GLY A 31 36.69 -15.14 36.27
CA GLY A 31 36.72 -13.70 36.52
C GLY A 31 36.83 -12.83 35.28
N GLU A 32 36.09 -13.13 34.21
CA GLU A 32 35.84 -12.19 33.13
C GLU A 32 34.51 -12.59 32.48
N ALA A 33 33.49 -11.74 32.61
CA ALA A 33 32.26 -11.91 31.87
C ALA A 33 32.61 -11.82 30.39
N ALA A 34 32.35 -12.89 29.64
CA ALA A 34 32.51 -12.88 28.19
C ALA A 34 31.66 -11.74 27.62
N GLU A 35 32.31 -10.67 27.15
CA GLU A 35 31.67 -9.73 26.22
C GLU A 35 31.13 -10.57 25.06
N SER A 36 29.82 -10.67 24.97
CA SER A 36 29.14 -11.18 23.78
C SER A 36 29.55 -10.27 22.63
N THR A 37 30.53 -10.70 21.82
CA THR A 37 30.92 -9.97 20.62
C THR A 37 29.72 -10.01 19.68
N ALA A 38 28.98 -8.90 19.61
CA ALA A 38 27.87 -8.74 18.68
C ALA A 38 28.32 -9.18 17.28
N PRO A 39 27.52 -9.97 16.55
CA PRO A 39 27.91 -10.47 15.24
C PRO A 39 28.27 -9.30 14.32
N LYS A 40 29.42 -9.38 13.67
CA LYS A 40 29.88 -8.37 12.72
C LYS A 40 28.95 -8.39 11.50
N LEU A 41 28.18 -7.32 11.31
CA LEU A 41 27.29 -7.16 10.16
C LEU A 41 28.10 -6.77 8.93
N GLU A 42 28.41 -7.75 8.08
CA GLU A 42 29.06 -7.55 6.79
C GLU A 42 28.09 -7.90 5.66
N SER A 43 28.02 -7.03 4.65
CA SER A 43 27.22 -7.31 3.47
C SER A 43 27.82 -8.47 2.67
N ALA A 44 26.95 -9.26 2.06
CA ALA A 44 27.37 -10.42 1.29
C ALA A 44 26.50 -10.65 0.05
N THR A 45 26.99 -11.54 -0.83
CA THR A 45 26.20 -12.05 -1.95
C THR A 45 25.59 -13.39 -1.59
N TYR A 46 24.28 -13.51 -1.73
CA TYR A 46 23.51 -14.72 -1.45
C TYR A 46 22.87 -15.23 -2.74
N THR A 47 22.98 -16.53 -3.02
CA THR A 47 22.42 -17.14 -4.23
C THR A 47 21.27 -18.08 -3.88
N PHE A 48 20.19 -18.00 -4.63
CA PHE A 48 18.97 -18.76 -4.40
C PHE A 48 18.53 -19.51 -5.66
N SER A 49 18.45 -20.82 -5.56
CA SER A 49 17.89 -21.69 -6.60
C SER A 49 16.38 -21.88 -6.40
N PRO A 50 15.61 -22.15 -7.47
CA PRO A 50 14.20 -22.55 -7.34
C PRO A 50 14.07 -23.86 -6.57
N GLY A 51 13.02 -23.97 -5.77
CA GLY A 51 12.73 -25.17 -4.99
C GLY A 51 11.66 -24.95 -3.92
N PRO A 52 11.19 -26.03 -3.27
CA PRO A 52 10.10 -25.96 -2.29
C PRO A 52 10.43 -25.06 -1.09
N ASP A 53 11.70 -24.97 -0.70
CA ASP A 53 12.14 -24.16 0.45
C ASP A 53 12.49 -22.71 0.07
N PHE A 54 12.43 -22.36 -1.23
CA PHE A 54 12.87 -21.04 -1.69
C PHE A 54 12.16 -19.92 -0.95
N GLN A 55 10.82 -19.97 -0.87
CA GLN A 55 10.04 -18.91 -0.25
C GLN A 55 10.55 -18.64 1.17
N PHE A 56 10.69 -19.69 1.98
CA PHE A 56 11.14 -19.57 3.36
C PHE A 56 12.56 -19.00 3.44
N LYS A 57 13.51 -19.54 2.66
CA LYS A 57 14.91 -19.09 2.66
C LYS A 57 15.06 -17.65 2.20
N PHE A 58 14.35 -17.27 1.14
CA PHE A 58 14.41 -15.93 0.57
C PHE A 58 13.75 -14.90 1.49
N GLN A 59 12.56 -15.18 2.01
CA GLN A 59 11.90 -14.31 3.01
C GLN A 59 12.76 -14.14 4.26
N SER A 60 13.35 -15.23 4.77
CA SER A 60 14.28 -15.17 5.91
C SER A 60 15.47 -14.26 5.61
N ARG A 61 16.02 -14.31 4.39
CA ARG A 61 17.11 -13.43 4.01
C ARG A 61 16.68 -11.97 3.89
N LEU A 62 15.51 -11.69 3.32
CA LEU A 62 14.96 -10.34 3.22
C LEU A 62 14.75 -9.70 4.59
N ILE A 63 14.32 -10.49 5.58
CA ILE A 63 14.17 -10.05 6.98
C ILE A 63 15.53 -9.75 7.60
N GLN A 64 16.52 -10.56 7.28
CA GLN A 64 17.85 -10.44 7.85
C GLN A 64 18.82 -9.61 6.97
N ALA A 65 18.33 -8.90 5.95
CA ALA A 65 19.18 -8.25 4.96
C ALA A 65 19.99 -7.11 5.59
N ILE A 66 21.27 -7.02 5.23
CA ILE A 66 22.21 -5.98 5.64
C ILE A 66 22.38 -4.98 4.48
N PRO A 67 22.51 -3.66 4.72
CA PRO A 67 22.81 -2.71 3.66
C PRO A 67 24.08 -3.09 2.89
N GLY A 68 23.96 -3.23 1.57
CA GLY A 68 24.99 -3.72 0.65
C GLY A 68 24.79 -5.17 0.22
N ASP A 69 23.82 -5.90 0.77
CA ASP A 69 23.53 -7.28 0.36
C ASP A 69 23.09 -7.36 -1.10
N VAL A 70 23.58 -8.39 -1.78
CA VAL A 70 23.19 -8.73 -3.16
C VAL A 70 22.54 -10.11 -3.16
N LEU A 71 21.25 -10.15 -3.47
CA LEU A 71 20.44 -11.36 -3.48
C LEU A 71 20.27 -11.83 -4.94
N ILE A 72 21.06 -12.84 -5.31
CA ILE A 72 21.07 -13.45 -6.63
C ILE A 72 20.00 -14.55 -6.72
N LEU A 73 19.08 -14.40 -7.66
CA LEU A 73 18.12 -15.41 -8.07
C LEU A 73 18.69 -16.13 -9.30
N GLU A 74 18.92 -17.43 -9.19
CA GLU A 74 19.32 -18.25 -10.34
C GLU A 74 18.21 -18.35 -11.39
N ALA A 75 18.57 -18.80 -12.59
CA ALA A 75 17.56 -19.13 -13.60
C ALA A 75 16.61 -20.22 -13.07
N GLY A 76 15.31 -19.98 -13.19
CA GLY A 76 14.27 -20.84 -12.65
C GLY A 76 12.92 -20.14 -12.54
N LYS A 77 11.89 -20.96 -12.33
CA LYS A 77 10.57 -20.50 -11.93
C LYS A 77 10.35 -20.82 -10.45
N TYR A 78 10.00 -19.80 -9.68
CA TYR A 78 9.83 -19.85 -8.24
C TYR A 78 8.34 -19.72 -7.92
N GLU A 79 7.75 -20.74 -7.31
CA GLU A 79 6.34 -20.68 -6.91
C GLU A 79 6.22 -20.08 -5.51
N LEU A 80 5.44 -19.00 -5.40
CA LEU A 80 5.24 -18.21 -4.18
C LEU A 80 3.76 -18.20 -3.79
N ARG A 81 3.52 -18.39 -2.51
CA ARG A 81 2.19 -18.36 -1.87
C ARG A 81 1.96 -17.12 -1.01
N SER A 82 3.03 -16.46 -0.58
CA SER A 82 2.96 -15.22 0.20
C SER A 82 3.76 -14.11 -0.48
N GLY A 83 3.30 -12.87 -0.33
CA GLY A 83 4.02 -11.69 -0.78
C GLY A 83 5.38 -11.50 -0.10
N LEU A 84 6.31 -10.85 -0.80
CA LEU A 84 7.65 -10.54 -0.30
C LEU A 84 7.69 -9.12 0.26
N ASN A 85 8.50 -8.89 1.30
CA ASN A 85 8.65 -7.59 1.95
C ASN A 85 10.13 -7.27 2.16
N LEU A 86 10.58 -6.08 1.72
CA LEU A 86 11.95 -5.60 1.86
C LEU A 86 11.98 -4.19 2.44
N VAL A 87 12.54 -4.04 3.64
CA VAL A 87 12.61 -2.75 4.35
C VAL A 87 14.03 -2.22 4.50
N THR A 88 15.03 -3.07 4.28
CA THR A 88 16.44 -2.70 4.43
C THR A 88 16.91 -1.84 3.24
N ASP A 89 17.58 -0.74 3.55
CA ASP A 89 18.26 0.11 2.58
C ASP A 89 19.42 -0.61 1.86
N ASN A 90 19.74 -0.18 0.65
CA ASN A 90 20.93 -0.55 -0.11
C ASN A 90 20.99 -2.06 -0.41
N VAL A 91 19.85 -2.69 -0.69
CA VAL A 91 19.77 -4.09 -1.09
C VAL A 91 19.58 -4.19 -2.60
N THR A 92 20.32 -5.11 -3.21
CA THR A 92 20.11 -5.49 -4.62
C THR A 92 19.43 -6.85 -4.70
N ILE A 93 18.34 -6.97 -5.48
CA ILE A 93 17.79 -8.26 -5.91
C ILE A 93 18.04 -8.40 -7.40
N ARG A 94 18.76 -9.45 -7.80
CA ARG A 94 19.22 -9.65 -9.19
C ARG A 94 18.89 -11.05 -9.68
N GLY A 95 18.17 -11.15 -10.80
CA GLY A 95 18.01 -12.40 -11.54
C GLY A 95 19.02 -12.56 -12.68
N GLN A 96 18.86 -13.62 -13.47
CA GLN A 96 19.67 -13.91 -14.67
C GLN A 96 18.98 -13.50 -15.98
N GLY A 97 17.99 -12.62 -15.90
CA GLY A 97 17.16 -12.11 -17.00
C GLY A 97 15.68 -12.44 -16.77
N HIS A 98 14.77 -11.54 -17.13
CA HIS A 98 13.34 -11.68 -16.88
C HIS A 98 12.67 -12.88 -17.60
N GLU A 99 13.29 -13.40 -18.67
CA GLU A 99 12.85 -14.65 -19.32
C GLU A 99 13.35 -15.91 -18.60
N LYS A 100 14.42 -15.79 -17.81
CA LYS A 100 15.09 -16.93 -17.17
C LYS A 100 14.74 -17.05 -15.70
N THR A 101 14.48 -15.94 -15.01
CA THR A 101 14.23 -15.87 -13.57
C THR A 101 12.82 -15.36 -13.35
N VAL A 102 11.90 -16.21 -12.88
CA VAL A 102 10.46 -15.91 -12.80
C VAL A 102 9.92 -16.19 -11.40
N LEU A 103 9.44 -15.16 -10.72
CA LEU A 103 8.70 -15.26 -9.46
C LEU A 103 7.19 -15.35 -9.76
N SER A 104 6.59 -16.52 -9.54
CA SER A 104 5.19 -16.80 -9.83
C SER A 104 4.33 -16.76 -8.57
N PHE A 105 3.30 -15.92 -8.60
CA PHE A 105 2.32 -15.75 -7.53
C PHE A 105 0.95 -16.32 -7.89
N LYS A 106 0.89 -17.17 -8.92
CA LYS A 106 -0.35 -17.81 -9.41
C LYS A 106 -1.16 -18.53 -8.32
N HIS A 107 -0.50 -18.97 -7.26
CA HIS A 107 -1.10 -19.66 -6.11
C HIS A 107 -0.97 -18.87 -4.80
N GLN A 108 -0.90 -17.54 -4.88
CA GLN A 108 -0.85 -16.64 -3.73
C GLN A 108 -2.09 -16.82 -2.85
N THR A 109 -1.84 -17.10 -1.57
CA THR A 109 -2.85 -17.25 -0.52
C THR A 109 -2.70 -16.19 0.58
N ASP A 110 -1.60 -15.43 0.57
CA ASP A 110 -1.31 -14.39 1.54
C ASP A 110 -0.57 -13.18 0.93
N GLY A 111 -0.81 -12.01 1.52
CA GLY A 111 -0.36 -10.72 1.01
C GLY A 111 -1.07 -10.32 -0.30
N SER A 112 -1.11 -9.03 -0.57
CA SER A 112 -1.67 -8.49 -1.82
C SER A 112 -0.60 -8.16 -2.87
N PHE A 113 0.68 -8.18 -2.50
CA PHE A 113 1.78 -7.76 -3.38
C PHE A 113 2.64 -8.95 -3.80
N GLY A 114 3.30 -8.85 -4.96
CA GLY A 114 4.44 -9.72 -5.27
C GLY A 114 5.64 -9.35 -4.39
N LEU A 115 6.07 -8.10 -4.50
CA LEU A 115 7.09 -7.49 -3.64
C LEU A 115 6.62 -6.09 -3.17
N LEU A 116 6.61 -5.88 -1.86
CA LEU A 116 6.47 -4.57 -1.23
C LEU A 116 7.83 -4.16 -0.66
N ALA A 117 8.34 -2.98 -1.04
CA ALA A 117 9.58 -2.46 -0.52
C ALA A 117 9.49 -0.99 -0.08
N SER A 118 10.35 -0.59 0.86
CA SER A 118 10.39 0.78 1.40
C SER A 118 11.79 1.27 1.77
N GLY A 119 12.83 0.45 1.63
CA GLY A 119 14.21 0.89 1.89
C GLY A 119 14.74 1.82 0.80
N ASP A 120 15.73 2.64 1.13
CA ASP A 120 16.42 3.53 0.18
C ASP A 120 17.50 2.79 -0.62
N ASN A 121 17.95 3.36 -1.74
CA ASN A 121 19.07 2.84 -2.56
C ASN A 121 18.84 1.41 -3.11
N LEU A 122 17.60 1.07 -3.42
CA LEU A 122 17.23 -0.27 -3.88
C LEU A 122 17.54 -0.47 -5.35
N VAL A 123 18.06 -1.65 -5.68
CA VAL A 123 18.23 -2.10 -7.07
C VAL A 123 17.49 -3.42 -7.27
N LEU A 124 16.47 -3.41 -8.13
CA LEU A 124 15.73 -4.58 -8.55
C LEU A 124 16.01 -4.83 -10.03
N GLU A 125 16.66 -5.94 -10.37
CA GLU A 125 17.06 -6.15 -11.76
C GLU A 125 17.00 -7.58 -12.29
N GLN A 126 16.69 -7.72 -13.58
CA GLN A 126 16.85 -8.96 -14.35
C GLN A 126 15.97 -10.15 -13.90
N PHE A 127 14.74 -9.93 -13.43
CA PHE A 127 13.79 -11.00 -13.11
C PHE A 127 12.34 -10.63 -13.49
N ALA A 128 11.45 -11.62 -13.49
CA ALA A 128 10.02 -11.43 -13.71
C ALA A 128 9.18 -11.68 -12.46
N VAL A 129 8.04 -10.99 -12.36
CA VAL A 129 6.97 -11.22 -11.39
C VAL A 129 5.67 -11.51 -12.14
N GLU A 130 5.09 -12.67 -11.90
CA GLU A 130 3.90 -13.15 -12.60
C GLU A 130 2.69 -13.37 -11.67
N ASP A 131 1.50 -13.03 -12.17
CA ASP A 131 0.20 -13.46 -11.64
C ASP A 131 -0.05 -13.12 -10.15
N THR A 132 0.34 -11.93 -9.71
CA THR A 132 0.05 -11.46 -8.35
C THR A 132 -1.43 -11.18 -8.14
N SER A 133 -1.92 -11.40 -6.92
CA SER A 133 -3.32 -11.15 -6.55
C SER A 133 -3.70 -9.66 -6.66
N HIS A 134 -2.80 -8.75 -6.31
CA HIS A 134 -2.92 -7.31 -6.53
C HIS A 134 -1.64 -6.81 -7.20
N ASN A 135 -0.96 -5.77 -6.70
CA ASN A 135 0.19 -5.16 -7.40
C ASN A 135 1.41 -6.08 -7.49
N ALA A 136 2.14 -6.01 -8.59
CA ALA A 136 3.33 -6.84 -8.78
C ALA A 136 4.49 -6.38 -7.90
N ILE A 137 5.03 -5.17 -8.13
CA ILE A 137 6.10 -4.60 -7.31
C ILE A 137 5.76 -3.18 -6.89
N LYS A 138 5.54 -2.97 -5.58
CA LYS A 138 5.32 -1.65 -4.98
C LYS A 138 6.55 -1.20 -4.21
N VAL A 139 7.04 0.01 -4.51
CA VAL A 139 8.06 0.69 -3.71
C VAL A 139 7.44 1.97 -3.14
N LEU A 140 7.43 2.11 -1.83
CA LEU A 140 6.73 3.19 -1.13
C LEU A 140 7.73 4.03 -0.33
N GLY A 141 7.77 5.34 -0.59
CA GLY A 141 8.48 6.28 0.28
C GLY A 141 10.01 6.31 0.15
N ALA A 142 10.59 5.58 -0.81
CA ALA A 142 12.04 5.39 -0.91
C ALA A 142 12.76 6.45 -1.77
N GLU A 143 14.01 6.73 -1.43
CA GLU A 143 14.94 7.52 -2.24
C GLU A 143 15.95 6.61 -2.96
N ASN A 144 16.30 6.94 -4.21
CA ASN A 144 17.26 6.20 -5.06
C ASN A 144 16.78 4.78 -5.39
N VAL A 145 15.78 4.66 -6.25
CA VAL A 145 15.18 3.36 -6.60
C VAL A 145 15.48 3.04 -8.07
N THR A 146 16.06 1.88 -8.33
CA THR A 146 16.32 1.38 -9.69
C THR A 146 15.53 0.11 -9.97
N PHE A 147 14.73 0.13 -11.04
CA PHE A 147 14.19 -1.05 -11.71
C PHE A 147 14.90 -1.22 -13.05
N ARG A 148 15.55 -2.36 -13.28
CA ARG A 148 16.29 -2.62 -14.53
C ARG A 148 15.98 -3.99 -15.11
N GLY A 149 15.46 -4.05 -16.34
CA GLY A 149 15.21 -5.34 -16.99
C GLY A 149 14.23 -6.24 -16.24
N ILE A 150 13.26 -5.63 -15.55
CA ILE A 150 12.19 -6.34 -14.84
C ILE A 150 11.01 -6.58 -15.77
N ARG A 151 10.39 -7.77 -15.70
CA ARG A 151 9.08 -8.03 -16.33
C ARG A 151 8.00 -8.20 -15.27
N THR A 152 6.90 -7.48 -15.36
CA THR A 152 5.68 -7.77 -14.58
C THR A 152 4.57 -8.21 -15.54
N GLU A 153 3.92 -9.33 -15.27
CA GLU A 153 2.93 -9.89 -16.18
C GLU A 153 1.78 -10.62 -15.48
N TRP A 154 0.54 -10.35 -15.93
CA TRP A 154 -0.57 -11.26 -15.73
C TRP A 154 -0.73 -12.15 -16.95
N THR A 155 -0.26 -13.39 -16.83
CA THR A 155 -0.04 -14.32 -17.95
C THR A 155 -1.34 -14.77 -18.61
N GLY A 156 -2.47 -14.59 -17.91
CA GLY A 156 -3.81 -14.81 -18.43
C GLY A 156 -4.33 -13.74 -19.38
N GLY A 157 -3.54 -12.71 -19.69
CA GLY A 157 -3.93 -11.56 -20.53
C GLY A 157 -4.82 -10.54 -19.80
N PRO A 158 -5.27 -9.49 -20.50
CA PRO A 158 -6.09 -8.40 -19.95
C PRO A 158 -7.39 -8.90 -19.30
N LYS A 159 -7.52 -8.71 -17.99
CA LYS A 159 -8.74 -9.04 -17.23
C LYS A 159 -8.93 -8.05 -16.09
N THR A 160 -10.19 -7.70 -15.83
CA THR A 160 -10.57 -6.88 -14.65
C THR A 160 -10.17 -7.53 -13.32
N THR A 161 -9.92 -8.85 -13.33
CA THR A 161 -9.44 -9.60 -12.15
C THR A 161 -7.92 -9.53 -11.94
N ASN A 162 -7.16 -8.88 -12.82
CA ASN A 162 -5.72 -8.72 -12.64
C ASN A 162 -5.41 -7.70 -11.53
N GLY A 163 -4.14 -7.65 -11.12
CA GLY A 163 -3.65 -6.62 -10.23
C GLY A 163 -3.66 -5.24 -10.88
N ALA A 164 -3.69 -4.19 -10.05
CA ALA A 164 -3.80 -2.82 -10.54
C ALA A 164 -2.49 -2.37 -11.22
N TYR A 165 -1.37 -2.48 -10.51
CA TYR A 165 -0.10 -1.91 -10.97
C TYR A 165 1.00 -2.96 -11.14
N GLY A 166 1.72 -2.91 -12.27
CA GLY A 166 2.92 -3.71 -12.52
C GLY A 166 4.11 -3.19 -11.71
N LEU A 167 4.80 -2.18 -12.23
CA LEU A 167 5.81 -1.43 -11.49
C LEU A 167 5.16 -0.23 -10.83
N TYR A 168 5.32 -0.09 -9.51
CA TYR A 168 4.60 0.90 -8.70
C TYR A 168 5.51 1.61 -7.67
N PRO A 169 6.49 2.44 -8.09
CA PRO A 169 7.06 3.46 -7.23
C PRO A 169 6.02 4.55 -6.91
N VAL A 170 5.87 4.85 -5.62
CA VAL A 170 4.98 5.92 -5.17
C VAL A 170 5.55 6.65 -3.97
N GLN A 171 5.44 7.99 -3.98
CA GLN A 171 6.12 8.84 -2.99
C GLN A 171 7.62 8.59 -2.91
N CYS A 172 8.22 8.27 -4.06
CA CYS A 172 9.64 8.00 -4.16
C CYS A 172 10.38 9.22 -4.70
N LYS A 173 11.69 9.24 -4.52
CA LYS A 173 12.56 10.28 -5.06
C LYS A 173 13.74 9.66 -5.79
N ASN A 174 14.17 10.27 -6.90
CA ASN A 174 15.31 9.82 -7.68
C ASN A 174 15.12 8.37 -8.18
N VAL A 175 14.16 8.18 -9.08
CA VAL A 175 13.72 6.86 -9.55
C VAL A 175 14.17 6.62 -10.99
N LEU A 176 14.81 5.48 -11.23
CA LEU A 176 15.15 4.96 -12.55
C LEU A 176 14.33 3.70 -12.86
N ILE A 177 13.57 3.73 -13.95
CA ILE A 177 12.94 2.54 -14.54
C ILE A 177 13.49 2.39 -15.94
N GLU A 178 14.28 1.35 -16.18
CA GLU A 178 14.91 1.12 -17.48
C GLU A 178 14.84 -0.32 -17.97
N ASP A 179 14.65 -0.47 -19.30
CA ASP A 179 14.61 -1.77 -19.97
C ASP A 179 13.55 -2.74 -19.40
N CYS A 180 12.51 -2.21 -18.75
CA CYS A 180 11.47 -2.98 -18.09
C CYS A 180 10.30 -3.31 -19.03
N ILE A 181 9.53 -4.34 -18.68
CA ILE A 181 8.35 -4.80 -19.42
C ILE A 181 7.17 -4.91 -18.46
N ALA A 182 6.01 -4.34 -18.81
CA ALA A 182 4.79 -4.46 -18.03
C ALA A 182 3.59 -4.87 -18.89
N ILE A 183 2.93 -5.98 -18.52
CA ILE A 183 1.90 -6.63 -19.34
C ILE A 183 0.67 -7.00 -18.52
N GLY A 184 -0.52 -6.60 -18.97
CA GLY A 184 -1.79 -7.12 -18.45
C GLY A 184 -2.32 -6.46 -17.18
N ALA A 185 -1.75 -5.34 -16.73
CA ALA A 185 -2.19 -4.65 -15.52
C ALA A 185 -3.60 -4.05 -15.70
N ALA A 186 -4.46 -4.22 -14.69
CA ALA A 186 -5.84 -3.73 -14.69
C ALA A 186 -5.97 -2.23 -14.39
N ASP A 187 -4.86 -1.56 -14.09
CA ASP A 187 -4.79 -0.11 -13.92
C ASP A 187 -3.64 0.45 -14.78
N ALA A 188 -2.39 0.32 -14.34
CA ALA A 188 -1.24 0.77 -15.12
C ALA A 188 -0.10 -0.26 -15.14
N GLY A 189 0.50 -0.45 -16.31
CA GLY A 189 1.66 -1.33 -16.47
C GLY A 189 2.86 -0.80 -15.68
N ILE A 190 3.26 0.44 -15.98
CA ILE A 190 4.25 1.19 -15.22
C ILE A 190 3.54 2.42 -14.64
N TYR A 191 3.44 2.47 -13.32
CA TYR A 191 2.84 3.59 -12.60
C TYR A 191 3.91 4.29 -11.77
N VAL A 192 3.99 5.62 -11.91
CA VAL A 192 4.80 6.48 -11.07
C VAL A 192 3.87 7.51 -10.44
N GLY A 193 3.66 7.43 -9.13
CA GLY A 193 2.74 8.32 -8.43
C GLY A 193 3.43 9.17 -7.39
N GLN A 194 3.02 10.43 -7.25
CA GLN A 194 3.37 11.28 -6.12
C GLN A 194 4.88 11.36 -5.88
N SER A 195 5.70 11.25 -6.93
CA SER A 195 7.16 11.09 -6.82
C SER A 195 7.91 12.33 -7.31
N THR A 196 9.23 12.36 -7.17
CA THR A 196 10.06 13.45 -7.69
C THR A 196 11.37 12.95 -8.30
N ASP A 197 11.81 13.58 -9.39
CA ASP A 197 13.03 13.22 -10.13
C ASP A 197 12.97 11.78 -10.66
N VAL A 198 12.25 11.58 -11.76
CA VAL A 198 11.97 10.24 -12.31
C VAL A 198 12.42 10.11 -13.75
N VAL A 199 13.04 8.98 -14.10
CA VAL A 199 13.35 8.60 -15.48
C VAL A 199 12.73 7.24 -15.78
N VAL A 200 11.88 7.19 -16.81
CA VAL A 200 11.32 5.95 -17.38
C VAL A 200 11.80 5.82 -18.83
N ARG A 201 12.70 4.86 -19.09
CA ARG A 201 13.32 4.75 -20.41
C ARG A 201 13.42 3.33 -20.97
N ASN A 202 13.35 3.22 -22.29
CA ASN A 202 13.56 1.95 -23.01
C ASN A 202 12.64 0.80 -22.53
N CYS A 203 11.50 1.12 -21.92
CA CYS A 203 10.57 0.14 -21.41
C CYS A 203 9.55 -0.27 -22.48
N ARG A 204 8.88 -1.42 -22.26
CA ARG A 204 7.73 -1.87 -23.03
C ARG A 204 6.51 -1.99 -22.13
N ALA A 205 5.47 -1.21 -22.40
CA ALA A 205 4.17 -1.35 -21.75
C ALA A 205 3.12 -1.83 -22.75
N GLU A 206 2.53 -3.00 -22.51
CA GLU A 206 1.60 -3.62 -23.44
C GLU A 206 0.39 -4.27 -22.77
N SER A 207 -0.79 -4.15 -23.39
CA SER A 207 -1.99 -4.86 -22.92
C SER A 207 -2.40 -4.52 -21.49
N ASN A 208 -2.09 -3.31 -21.03
CA ASN A 208 -2.56 -2.75 -19.77
C ASN A 208 -3.77 -1.83 -20.01
N VAL A 209 -4.42 -1.34 -18.95
CA VAL A 209 -5.36 -0.23 -19.12
C VAL A 209 -4.58 1.03 -19.48
N ALA A 210 -3.75 1.55 -18.58
CA ALA A 210 -2.72 2.54 -18.90
C ALA A 210 -1.39 1.84 -19.18
N GLY A 211 -0.72 2.17 -20.28
CA GLY A 211 0.63 1.66 -20.54
C GLY A 211 1.62 2.16 -19.49
N ILE A 212 1.85 3.48 -19.50
CA ILE A 212 2.66 4.18 -18.50
C ILE A 212 1.85 5.35 -17.96
N GLU A 213 1.79 5.48 -16.64
CA GLU A 213 1.09 6.55 -15.94
C GLU A 213 2.05 7.33 -15.03
N ILE A 214 2.05 8.65 -15.17
CA ILE A 214 2.76 9.61 -14.34
C ILE A 214 1.70 10.42 -13.57
N GLU A 215 1.46 10.08 -12.31
CA GLU A 215 0.42 10.67 -11.46
C GLU A 215 1.05 11.63 -10.43
N ASN A 216 0.57 12.87 -10.33
CA ASN A 216 0.93 13.82 -9.27
C ASN A 216 2.45 13.95 -9.07
N THR A 217 3.25 13.77 -10.13
CA THR A 217 4.71 13.61 -10.05
C THR A 217 5.40 14.89 -10.54
N ILE A 218 6.50 15.25 -9.88
CA ILE A 218 7.27 16.45 -10.19
C ILE A 218 8.59 16.03 -10.85
N ASN A 219 8.93 16.63 -11.98
CA ASN A 219 10.20 16.40 -12.69
C ASN A 219 10.34 14.95 -13.18
N ALA A 220 9.80 14.64 -14.37
CA ALA A 220 9.84 13.30 -14.93
C ALA A 220 10.20 13.27 -16.43
N ASP A 221 11.11 12.38 -16.80
CA ASP A 221 11.51 12.07 -18.17
C ASP A 221 10.99 10.69 -18.58
N VAL A 222 10.16 10.62 -19.62
CA VAL A 222 9.60 9.37 -20.15
C VAL A 222 9.97 9.24 -21.62
N TYR A 223 10.97 8.41 -21.94
CA TYR A 223 11.50 8.34 -23.31
C TYR A 223 11.98 7.00 -23.83
N GLY A 224 12.00 6.85 -25.16
CA GLY A 224 12.50 5.63 -25.79
C GLY A 224 11.62 4.40 -25.55
N ASN A 225 10.41 4.58 -25.00
CA ASN A 225 9.54 3.48 -24.63
C ASN A 225 8.71 2.97 -25.81
N ILE A 226 8.32 1.70 -25.76
CA ILE A 226 7.35 1.07 -26.66
C ILE A 226 6.04 0.90 -25.90
N VAL A 227 4.99 1.60 -26.34
CA VAL A 227 3.70 1.64 -25.64
C VAL A 227 2.60 1.24 -26.62
N THR A 228 2.12 0.00 -26.50
CA THR A 228 1.23 -0.58 -27.52
C THR A 228 0.14 -1.47 -26.96
N LYS A 229 -1.01 -1.56 -27.65
CA LYS A 229 -2.14 -2.43 -27.26
C LYS A 229 -2.62 -2.20 -25.82
N ASN A 230 -2.44 -1.02 -25.26
CA ASN A 230 -3.09 -0.65 -24.00
C ASN A 230 -4.50 -0.09 -24.28
N THR A 231 -5.27 0.28 -23.26
CA THR A 231 -6.47 1.11 -23.43
C THR A 231 -6.08 2.55 -23.72
N GLY A 232 -5.22 3.10 -22.86
CA GLY A 232 -4.49 4.36 -23.05
C GLY A 232 -3.00 4.13 -23.03
N GLY A 233 -2.25 4.82 -23.89
CA GLY A 233 -0.81 4.66 -24.02
C GLY A 233 -0.04 5.28 -22.85
N LEU A 234 0.25 6.58 -22.96
CA LEU A 234 0.92 7.37 -21.91
C LEU A 234 -0.08 8.32 -21.25
N LEU A 235 -0.21 8.25 -19.94
CA LEU A 235 -1.10 9.10 -19.15
C LEU A 235 -0.27 9.98 -18.21
N VAL A 236 -0.54 11.29 -18.18
CA VAL A 236 0.07 12.24 -17.25
C VAL A 236 -1.07 12.93 -16.51
N PHE A 237 -1.27 12.58 -15.24
CA PHE A 237 -2.47 12.89 -14.46
C PHE A 237 -2.13 13.65 -13.20
N ASP A 238 -2.96 14.64 -12.87
CA ASP A 238 -3.08 15.14 -11.50
C ASP A 238 -4.47 14.87 -10.94
N LEU A 239 -4.53 14.38 -9.71
CA LEU A 239 -5.76 14.06 -8.99
C LEU A 239 -5.89 14.82 -7.67
N PRO A 240 -7.13 15.21 -7.30
CA PRO A 240 -7.40 15.87 -6.02
C PRO A 240 -7.38 14.88 -4.86
N GLY A 241 -7.26 15.41 -3.64
CA GLY A 241 -7.41 14.63 -2.40
C GLY A 241 -6.19 13.79 -2.02
N LEU A 242 -5.05 13.99 -2.68
CA LEU A 242 -3.82 13.24 -2.47
C LEU A 242 -2.79 14.01 -1.61
N PRO A 243 -1.85 13.30 -0.95
CA PRO A 243 -0.77 13.93 -0.20
C PRO A 243 0.08 14.87 -1.07
N GLN A 244 0.62 14.38 -2.19
CA GLN A 244 1.26 15.21 -3.21
C GLN A 244 0.21 15.58 -4.26
N LYS A 245 0.13 16.88 -4.60
CA LYS A 245 -0.79 17.47 -5.57
C LYS A 245 0.01 18.25 -6.61
N ASN A 246 -0.60 18.47 -7.77
CA ASN A 246 -0.13 19.39 -8.80
C ASN A 246 1.30 19.02 -9.25
N GLY A 247 1.39 17.86 -9.91
CA GLY A 247 2.57 17.43 -10.64
C GLY A 247 2.93 18.45 -11.71
N ARG A 248 4.19 18.42 -12.14
CA ARG A 248 4.70 19.36 -13.14
C ARG A 248 6.06 18.95 -13.69
N HIS A 249 6.49 19.61 -14.76
CA HIS A 249 7.78 19.40 -15.41
C HIS A 249 7.92 17.95 -15.91
N VAL A 250 7.01 17.54 -16.80
CA VAL A 250 7.00 16.18 -17.37
C VAL A 250 7.37 16.25 -18.85
N ARG A 251 8.39 15.50 -19.25
CA ARG A 251 8.85 15.41 -20.64
C ARG A 251 8.58 14.03 -21.21
N LEU A 252 7.79 13.95 -22.27
CA LEU A 252 7.46 12.73 -22.99
C LEU A 252 8.10 12.77 -24.37
N PHE A 253 9.16 12.00 -24.61
CA PHE A 253 9.88 12.10 -25.88
C PHE A 253 10.45 10.83 -26.48
N ARG A 254 10.59 10.77 -27.80
CA ARG A 254 11.18 9.63 -28.51
C ARG A 254 10.50 8.28 -28.19
N ASN A 255 9.22 8.30 -27.82
CA ASN A 255 8.44 7.10 -27.57
C ASN A 255 7.78 6.60 -28.87
N ARG A 256 7.54 5.30 -28.93
CA ARG A 256 6.73 4.66 -29.99
C ARG A 256 5.40 4.24 -29.39
N ILE A 257 4.33 4.96 -29.73
CA ILE A 257 3.02 4.87 -29.09
C ILE A 257 2.00 4.47 -30.14
N PHE A 258 1.58 3.21 -30.15
CA PHE A 258 0.75 2.72 -31.25
C PHE A 258 -0.27 1.66 -30.87
N LYS A 259 -1.39 1.64 -31.60
CA LYS A 259 -2.43 0.60 -31.47
C LYS A 259 -2.92 0.41 -30.03
N ASN A 260 -2.98 1.46 -29.22
CA ASN A 260 -3.53 1.40 -27.86
C ASN A 260 -5.06 1.35 -27.92
N ASN A 261 -5.60 0.23 -28.42
CA ASN A 261 -7.01 0.04 -28.73
C ASN A 261 -7.63 -1.13 -27.95
N THR A 262 -6.98 -1.58 -26.86
CA THR A 262 -7.55 -2.63 -26.01
C THR A 262 -8.77 -2.07 -25.28
N PRO A 263 -9.89 -2.79 -25.21
CA PRO A 263 -11.06 -2.34 -24.45
C PRO A 263 -10.69 -2.06 -22.99
N ASN A 264 -11.24 -1.01 -22.40
CA ASN A 264 -10.98 -0.70 -20.99
C ASN A 264 -11.48 -1.84 -20.10
N PHE A 265 -10.57 -2.42 -19.33
CA PHE A 265 -10.86 -3.53 -18.41
C PHE A 265 -10.60 -3.17 -16.95
N ALA A 266 -10.38 -1.89 -16.62
CA ALA A 266 -10.21 -1.46 -15.25
C ALA A 266 -11.47 -1.74 -14.42
N PRO A 267 -11.32 -2.05 -13.12
CA PRO A 267 -12.45 -2.12 -12.22
C PRO A 267 -13.24 -0.81 -12.24
N LYS A 268 -14.57 -0.91 -12.38
CA LYS A 268 -15.46 0.26 -12.36
C LYS A 268 -15.27 1.07 -11.08
N GLY A 269 -15.46 2.38 -11.17
CA GLY A 269 -15.25 3.34 -10.08
C GLY A 269 -13.81 3.84 -9.96
N ASN A 270 -12.81 3.12 -10.47
CA ASN A 270 -11.44 3.63 -10.57
C ASN A 270 -11.36 4.74 -11.62
N MET A 271 -10.50 5.73 -11.40
CA MET A 271 -10.41 6.88 -12.30
C MET A 271 -9.94 6.49 -13.71
N VAL A 272 -9.00 5.56 -13.84
CA VAL A 272 -8.53 5.04 -15.14
C VAL A 272 -9.63 4.30 -15.93
N ALA A 273 -10.70 3.83 -15.27
CA ALA A 273 -11.83 3.17 -15.94
C ALA A 273 -12.62 4.13 -16.85
N SER A 274 -12.39 5.43 -16.71
CA SER A 274 -12.96 6.47 -17.56
C SER A 274 -12.12 6.78 -18.80
N VAL A 275 -10.89 6.25 -18.90
CA VAL A 275 -10.01 6.48 -20.04
C VAL A 275 -10.60 5.79 -21.28
N PRO A 276 -10.89 6.52 -22.36
CA PRO A 276 -11.38 5.93 -23.60
C PRO A 276 -10.35 4.98 -24.19
N SER A 277 -10.79 3.82 -24.69
CA SER A 277 -9.95 2.97 -25.52
C SER A 277 -9.51 3.73 -26.77
N GLY A 278 -8.29 3.51 -27.24
CA GLY A 278 -7.77 4.24 -28.40
C GLY A 278 -7.06 5.54 -28.03
N SER A 279 -6.70 5.74 -26.78
CA SER A 279 -6.01 6.95 -26.31
C SER A 279 -4.49 6.79 -26.49
N GLY A 280 -3.85 7.68 -27.25
CA GLY A 280 -2.38 7.70 -27.41
C GLY A 280 -1.66 8.28 -26.19
N ILE A 281 -1.61 9.61 -26.11
CA ILE A 281 -1.15 10.38 -24.95
C ILE A 281 -2.36 11.14 -24.39
N LEU A 282 -2.55 11.14 -23.07
CA LEU A 282 -3.54 11.97 -22.37
C LEU A 282 -2.85 12.73 -21.23
N VAL A 283 -2.91 14.06 -21.31
CA VAL A 283 -2.46 14.98 -20.26
C VAL A 283 -3.70 15.53 -19.57
N MET A 284 -3.80 15.34 -18.26
CA MET A 284 -4.93 15.78 -17.45
C MET A 284 -4.45 16.61 -16.26
N ALA A 285 -4.83 17.89 -16.26
CA ALA A 285 -4.63 18.83 -15.15
C ALA A 285 -3.17 19.04 -14.68
N THR A 286 -2.20 18.45 -15.38
CA THR A 286 -0.77 18.59 -15.04
C THR A 286 -0.18 19.79 -15.75
N ASP A 287 0.62 20.56 -15.02
CA ASP A 287 1.33 21.73 -15.53
C ASP A 287 2.68 21.37 -16.15
N ASP A 288 3.20 22.25 -17.00
CA ASP A 288 4.55 22.18 -17.56
C ASP A 288 4.85 20.79 -18.16
N VAL A 289 4.12 20.42 -19.22
CA VAL A 289 4.27 19.15 -19.93
C VAL A 289 4.79 19.37 -21.36
N GLU A 290 5.89 18.72 -21.71
CA GLU A 290 6.52 18.80 -23.03
C GLU A 290 6.44 17.45 -23.74
N VAL A 291 5.75 17.39 -24.89
CA VAL A 291 5.52 16.18 -25.68
C VAL A 291 6.21 16.34 -27.03
N PHE A 292 7.33 15.64 -27.25
CA PHE A 292 8.15 15.88 -28.43
C PHE A 292 8.88 14.68 -29.03
N GLU A 293 9.16 14.73 -30.33
CA GLU A 293 9.90 13.67 -31.04
C GLU A 293 9.28 12.26 -30.91
N ASN A 294 7.99 12.15 -30.60
CA ASN A 294 7.32 10.85 -30.46
C ASN A 294 6.81 10.35 -31.82
N GLN A 295 6.75 9.03 -31.99
CA GLN A 295 6.06 8.37 -33.09
C GLN A 295 4.71 7.84 -32.58
N ILE A 296 3.61 8.42 -33.06
CA ILE A 296 2.26 8.11 -32.58
C ILE A 296 1.41 7.64 -33.76
N GLU A 297 0.86 6.42 -33.67
CA GLU A 297 0.07 5.88 -34.78
C GLU A 297 -1.04 4.90 -34.39
N ASP A 298 -2.09 4.85 -35.20
CA ASP A 298 -3.14 3.83 -35.14
C ASP A 298 -3.89 3.71 -33.79
N ASN A 299 -3.97 4.79 -33.01
CA ASN A 299 -4.81 4.87 -31.80
C ASN A 299 -6.23 5.33 -32.21
N HIS A 300 -7.27 4.59 -31.80
CA HIS A 300 -8.62 4.72 -32.35
C HIS A 300 -9.36 6.02 -31.97
N SER A 301 -9.04 6.62 -30.82
CA SER A 301 -9.73 7.81 -30.28
C SER A 301 -8.98 9.10 -30.57
N PHE A 302 -7.81 9.29 -29.98
CA PHE A 302 -6.98 10.49 -30.18
C PHE A 302 -5.51 10.13 -30.04
N SER A 303 -4.66 10.89 -30.75
CA SER A 303 -3.21 10.69 -30.66
C SER A 303 -2.65 11.40 -29.44
N ILE A 304 -3.05 12.65 -29.21
CA ILE A 304 -2.71 13.42 -28.02
C ILE A 304 -3.96 14.16 -27.55
N SER A 305 -4.27 14.10 -26.26
CA SER A 305 -5.32 14.91 -25.65
C SER A 305 -4.81 15.67 -24.44
N VAL A 306 -5.29 16.91 -24.29
CA VAL A 306 -4.99 17.81 -23.17
C VAL A 306 -6.32 18.23 -22.57
N VAL A 307 -6.57 17.85 -21.33
CA VAL A 307 -7.86 18.08 -20.68
C VAL A 307 -7.69 18.59 -19.25
N SER A 308 -8.63 19.39 -18.79
CA SER A 308 -8.84 19.70 -17.39
C SER A 308 -9.52 18.55 -16.68
N PHE A 309 -9.31 18.46 -15.36
CA PHE A 309 -10.05 17.53 -14.52
C PHE A 309 -11.56 17.86 -14.48
N LEU A 310 -11.94 19.09 -14.83
CA LEU A 310 -13.34 19.52 -14.89
C LEU A 310 -14.16 18.76 -15.94
N ILE A 311 -13.49 18.10 -16.90
CA ILE A 311 -14.15 17.26 -17.91
C ILE A 311 -14.99 16.13 -17.31
N TYR A 312 -14.68 15.72 -16.08
CA TYR A 312 -15.40 14.69 -15.34
C TYR A 312 -16.66 15.20 -14.63
N GLY A 313 -16.99 16.49 -14.71
CA GLY A 313 -18.20 17.07 -14.08
C GLY A 313 -18.20 17.03 -12.55
N LYS A 314 -17.08 16.67 -11.92
CA LYS A 314 -16.97 16.50 -10.47
C LYS A 314 -16.75 17.86 -9.80
N LYS A 315 -17.49 18.11 -8.72
CA LYS A 315 -17.26 19.29 -7.86
C LYS A 315 -15.87 19.17 -7.21
N LEU A 316 -15.05 20.19 -7.42
CA LEU A 316 -13.76 20.33 -6.75
C LEU A 316 -13.99 20.72 -5.30
N LYS A 317 -13.59 19.84 -4.37
CA LYS A 317 -13.61 20.11 -2.92
C LYS A 317 -12.24 20.44 -2.36
N ASP A 318 -11.19 20.03 -3.06
CA ASP A 318 -9.80 20.25 -2.66
C ASP A 318 -9.33 21.62 -3.14
N GLN A 319 -9.22 22.57 -2.22
CA GLN A 319 -8.82 23.95 -2.51
C GLN A 319 -7.35 24.07 -2.94
N ASN A 320 -6.52 23.05 -2.66
CA ASN A 320 -5.10 23.05 -2.98
C ASN A 320 -4.80 22.31 -4.29
N TYR A 321 -5.83 21.82 -4.98
CA TYR A 321 -5.71 21.11 -6.25
C TYR A 321 -5.92 22.06 -7.42
N ASP A 322 -5.00 22.05 -8.38
CA ASP A 322 -5.14 22.75 -9.64
C ASP A 322 -5.77 21.80 -10.69
N PRO A 323 -6.99 22.08 -11.19
CA PRO A 323 -7.66 21.20 -12.15
C PRO A 323 -7.33 21.53 -13.61
N TYR A 324 -6.51 22.56 -13.88
CA TYR A 324 -6.26 23.08 -15.22
C TYR A 324 -4.89 22.63 -15.73
N PRO A 325 -4.77 22.17 -16.99
CA PRO A 325 -3.47 21.93 -17.60
C PRO A 325 -2.88 23.25 -18.09
N GLU A 326 -1.66 23.56 -17.70
CA GLU A 326 -1.00 24.81 -18.07
C GLU A 326 0.44 24.58 -18.56
N GLY A 327 0.96 25.44 -19.41
CA GLY A 327 2.34 25.36 -19.89
C GLY A 327 2.62 24.10 -20.73
N ILE A 328 1.68 23.74 -21.61
CA ILE A 328 1.76 22.50 -22.39
C ILE A 328 2.43 22.79 -23.75
N SER A 329 3.49 22.06 -24.08
CA SER A 329 4.14 22.13 -25.38
C SER A 329 4.07 20.80 -26.11
N ILE A 330 3.59 20.80 -27.36
CA ILE A 330 3.52 19.62 -28.21
C ILE A 330 4.23 19.95 -29.52
N HIS A 331 5.39 19.34 -29.77
CA HIS A 331 6.17 19.67 -30.97
C HIS A 331 7.02 18.55 -31.53
N ASP A 332 7.37 18.64 -32.82
CA ASP A 332 8.27 17.70 -33.51
C ASP A 332 7.82 16.22 -33.43
N ASN A 333 6.53 15.97 -33.23
CA ASN A 333 5.98 14.61 -33.19
C ASN A 333 5.62 14.12 -34.60
N GLN A 334 5.81 12.83 -34.84
CA GLN A 334 5.37 12.14 -36.04
C GLN A 334 4.04 11.44 -35.76
N ILE A 335 2.93 12.06 -36.14
CA ILE A 335 1.58 11.52 -35.91
C ILE A 335 0.99 11.01 -37.21
N LYS A 336 0.59 9.73 -37.23
CA LYS A 336 0.08 9.06 -38.44
C LYS A 336 -1.14 8.20 -38.13
N ARG A 337 -2.22 8.38 -38.90
CA ARG A 337 -3.46 7.59 -38.76
C ARG A 337 -4.06 7.70 -37.33
N GLY A 338 -5.15 6.99 -37.07
CA GLY A 338 -5.87 7.08 -35.79
C GLY A 338 -7.07 8.01 -35.82
N GLY A 339 -7.79 8.11 -34.70
CA GLY A 339 -9.05 8.88 -34.59
C GLY A 339 -10.24 8.26 -35.35
N THR A 340 -10.09 7.06 -35.88
CA THR A 340 -11.08 6.42 -36.77
C THR A 340 -12.27 5.81 -36.06
N ALA A 341 -12.14 5.50 -34.77
CA ALA A 341 -13.16 4.80 -33.99
C ALA A 341 -13.15 5.30 -32.53
N PRO A 342 -13.47 6.59 -32.29
CA PRO A 342 -13.42 7.15 -30.95
C PRO A 342 -14.39 6.47 -30.00
N ASP A 343 -13.86 6.17 -28.82
CA ASP A 343 -14.54 5.49 -27.73
C ASP A 343 -15.05 6.49 -26.67
N GLY A 344 -15.97 6.02 -25.81
CA GLY A 344 -16.57 6.82 -24.74
C GLY A 344 -17.63 7.82 -25.21
N GLU A 345 -18.43 8.33 -24.27
CA GLU A 345 -19.56 9.24 -24.57
C GLU A 345 -19.11 10.50 -25.30
N LEU A 346 -18.03 11.13 -24.82
CA LEU A 346 -17.46 12.32 -25.46
C LEU A 346 -16.96 12.02 -26.88
N GLY A 347 -16.30 10.87 -27.08
CA GLY A 347 -15.84 10.45 -28.41
C GLY A 347 -16.98 10.28 -29.40
N LEU A 348 -18.10 9.69 -28.96
CA LEU A 348 -19.31 9.53 -29.77
C LEU A 348 -19.96 10.88 -30.13
N VAL A 349 -20.07 11.79 -29.16
CA VAL A 349 -20.57 13.15 -29.38
C VAL A 349 -19.68 13.89 -30.38
N LEU A 350 -18.36 13.90 -30.18
CA LEU A 350 -17.43 14.56 -31.09
C LEU A 350 -17.51 13.97 -32.50
N LYS A 351 -17.55 12.63 -32.63
CA LYS A 351 -17.73 11.96 -33.93
C LYS A 351 -18.97 12.44 -34.66
N SER A 352 -20.09 12.65 -33.97
CA SER A 352 -21.32 13.14 -34.59
C SER A 352 -21.24 14.58 -35.09
N ILE A 353 -20.31 15.38 -34.54
CA ILE A 353 -20.20 16.82 -34.82
C ILE A 353 -19.11 17.08 -35.86
N VAL A 354 -17.93 16.48 -35.69
CA VAL A 354 -16.76 16.73 -36.55
C VAL A 354 -16.42 15.56 -37.48
N GLY A 355 -17.13 14.44 -37.38
CA GLY A 355 -16.89 13.24 -38.18
C GLY A 355 -15.71 12.40 -37.69
N THR A 356 -15.32 11.42 -38.50
CA THR A 356 -14.10 10.62 -38.31
C THR A 356 -13.27 10.63 -39.60
N PRO A 357 -11.92 10.60 -39.52
CA PRO A 357 -11.13 10.51 -38.29
C PRO A 357 -11.19 11.78 -37.44
N LEU A 358 -11.22 11.64 -36.11
CA LEU A 358 -11.05 12.78 -35.20
C LEU A 358 -9.68 13.44 -35.44
N PRO A 359 -9.58 14.77 -35.26
CA PRO A 359 -8.30 15.45 -35.22
C PRO A 359 -7.32 14.81 -34.23
N ALA A 360 -6.04 14.79 -34.59
CA ALA A 360 -5.02 14.05 -33.89
C ALA A 360 -4.71 14.61 -32.49
N ILE A 361 -4.70 15.94 -32.38
CA ILE A 361 -4.46 16.68 -31.14
C ILE A 361 -5.80 17.28 -30.69
N VAL A 362 -6.24 16.92 -29.49
CA VAL A 362 -7.51 17.37 -28.91
C VAL A 362 -7.24 18.16 -27.63
N TYR A 363 -7.80 19.36 -27.51
CA TYR A 363 -7.73 20.20 -26.33
C TYR A 363 -9.14 20.49 -25.81
N ASP A 364 -9.35 20.43 -24.50
CA ASP A 364 -10.67 20.64 -23.93
C ASP A 364 -11.12 22.12 -23.95
N GLY A 365 -10.17 23.06 -24.08
CA GLY A 365 -10.44 24.50 -24.11
C GLY A 365 -10.62 25.13 -22.73
N VAL A 366 -10.47 24.37 -21.65
CA VAL A 366 -10.69 24.86 -20.29
C VAL A 366 -9.40 25.49 -19.76
N ILE A 367 -9.51 26.71 -19.23
CA ILE A 367 -8.39 27.53 -18.77
C ILE A 367 -8.64 28.05 -17.36
N ASN A 368 -7.56 28.28 -16.62
CA ASN A 368 -7.64 28.83 -15.28
C ASN A 368 -8.05 30.32 -15.31
N PRO A 369 -9.23 30.71 -14.82
CA PRO A 369 -9.67 32.10 -14.86
C PRO A 369 -8.84 33.02 -13.96
N GLN A 370 -8.17 32.47 -12.93
CA GLN A 370 -7.38 33.25 -11.98
C GLN A 370 -6.00 33.64 -12.52
N LYS A 371 -5.51 32.93 -13.53
CA LYS A 371 -4.19 33.17 -14.13
C LYS A 371 -4.25 33.98 -15.44
N GLN A 372 -5.44 34.44 -15.84
CA GLN A 372 -5.59 35.28 -17.02
C GLN A 372 -5.10 36.71 -16.76
N VAL A 373 -4.42 37.28 -17.75
CA VAL A 373 -4.02 38.70 -17.80
C VAL A 373 -4.76 39.34 -18.98
N ASP A 374 -5.51 40.42 -18.73
CA ASP A 374 -6.36 41.10 -19.71
C ASP A 374 -7.32 40.14 -20.47
N GLY A 375 -7.84 39.13 -19.77
CA GLY A 375 -8.76 38.14 -20.33
C GLY A 375 -8.09 37.11 -21.25
N LYS A 376 -6.76 36.99 -21.22
CA LYS A 376 -5.97 36.04 -22.01
C LYS A 376 -5.08 35.19 -21.11
N VAL A 377 -4.85 33.94 -21.49
CA VAL A 377 -3.85 33.09 -20.84
C VAL A 377 -2.45 33.61 -21.21
N PRO A 378 -1.56 33.85 -20.23
CA PRO A 378 -0.16 34.17 -20.51
C PRO A 378 0.48 33.17 -21.47
N LEU A 379 1.42 33.62 -22.30
CA LEU A 379 1.97 32.81 -23.38
C LEU A 379 2.57 31.49 -22.85
N GLU A 380 3.26 31.60 -21.73
CA GLU A 380 3.98 30.57 -20.99
C GLU A 380 3.07 29.57 -20.26
N GLN A 381 1.80 29.89 -20.05
CA GLN A 381 0.82 29.03 -19.37
C GLN A 381 -0.17 28.38 -20.35
N GLY A 382 -0.11 28.73 -21.63
CA GLY A 382 -1.00 28.18 -22.65
C GLY A 382 -0.52 26.87 -23.26
N LEU A 383 -1.36 26.31 -24.14
CA LEU A 383 -0.98 25.24 -25.06
C LEU A 383 -0.20 25.81 -26.26
N ARG A 384 0.95 25.23 -26.58
CA ARG A 384 1.76 25.56 -27.77
C ARG A 384 2.02 24.36 -28.66
N LEU A 385 1.79 24.56 -29.96
CA LEU A 385 1.91 23.55 -31.00
C LEU A 385 2.90 24.02 -32.07
N SER A 386 3.87 23.17 -32.43
CA SER A 386 4.77 23.44 -33.56
C SER A 386 5.29 22.15 -34.19
N ASN A 387 5.58 22.15 -35.49
CA ASN A 387 6.29 21.05 -36.18
C ASN A 387 5.71 19.63 -36.04
N ASN A 388 4.40 19.46 -35.81
CA ASN A 388 3.75 18.13 -35.67
C ASN A 388 3.32 17.51 -37.02
N GLY A 389 3.93 17.92 -38.13
CA GLY A 389 3.56 17.50 -39.49
C GLY A 389 2.14 17.93 -39.88
N ASP A 390 1.40 17.04 -40.57
CA ASP A 390 0.02 17.28 -41.03
C ASP A 390 -1.05 17.04 -39.93
N ALA A 391 -0.65 17.03 -38.65
CA ALA A 391 -1.55 16.77 -37.54
C ALA A 391 -2.65 17.82 -37.48
N LYS A 392 -3.91 17.36 -37.49
CA LYS A 392 -5.07 18.23 -37.28
C LYS A 392 -5.31 18.45 -35.80
N PHE A 393 -5.85 19.62 -35.48
CA PHE A 393 -6.16 20.07 -34.13
C PHE A 393 -7.68 20.20 -33.92
N LEU A 394 -8.13 20.03 -32.67
CA LEU A 394 -9.49 20.33 -32.23
C LEU A 394 -9.49 20.88 -30.81
N ASN A 395 -9.95 22.12 -30.65
CA ASN A 395 -10.44 22.62 -29.38
C ASN A 395 -11.93 22.27 -29.25
N ILE A 396 -12.29 21.46 -28.27
CA ILE A 396 -13.68 21.02 -28.10
C ILE A 396 -14.55 22.03 -27.35
N ASP A 397 -14.01 23.13 -26.82
CA ASP A 397 -14.81 24.14 -26.10
C ASP A 397 -15.73 23.52 -25.02
N PHE A 398 -15.14 22.70 -24.15
CA PHE A 398 -15.86 21.85 -23.21
C PHE A 398 -16.82 22.64 -22.32
N SER A 399 -16.45 23.86 -21.90
CA SER A 399 -17.30 24.73 -21.09
C SER A 399 -18.66 25.07 -21.74
N ASN A 400 -18.75 25.00 -23.07
CA ASN A 400 -19.99 25.21 -23.82
C ASN A 400 -20.64 23.92 -24.33
N LEU A 401 -20.06 22.75 -24.06
CA LEU A 401 -20.59 21.45 -24.45
C LEU A 401 -21.75 21.05 -23.54
N ASN A 402 -22.97 21.35 -23.96
CA ASN A 402 -24.19 20.90 -23.29
C ASN A 402 -25.36 20.72 -24.28
N PRO A 403 -26.39 19.93 -23.93
CA PRO A 403 -27.50 19.64 -24.84
C PRO A 403 -28.23 20.89 -25.35
N VAL A 404 -28.33 21.95 -24.55
CA VAL A 404 -29.00 23.20 -24.93
C VAL A 404 -28.19 23.93 -26.00
N ASN A 405 -26.88 24.07 -25.81
CA ASN A 405 -26.00 24.72 -26.78
C ASN A 405 -25.86 23.89 -28.07
N ILE A 406 -25.84 22.56 -27.98
CA ILE A 406 -25.87 21.69 -29.16
C ILE A 406 -27.18 21.87 -29.93
N ALA A 407 -28.33 21.73 -29.26
CA ALA A 407 -29.64 21.85 -29.91
C ALA A 407 -29.89 23.24 -30.52
N ALA A 408 -29.37 24.30 -29.88
CA ALA A 408 -29.46 25.67 -30.38
C ALA A 408 -28.40 26.02 -31.45
N GLY A 409 -27.51 25.10 -31.84
CA GLY A 409 -26.40 25.37 -32.78
C GLY A 409 -25.38 26.39 -32.26
N LYS A 410 -25.32 26.59 -30.94
CA LYS A 410 -24.41 27.52 -30.24
C LYS A 410 -23.08 26.88 -29.87
N TYR A 411 -23.05 25.56 -29.70
CA TYR A 411 -21.80 24.83 -29.44
C TYR A 411 -20.96 24.74 -30.73
N ARG A 412 -19.73 25.26 -30.69
CA ARG A 412 -18.85 25.37 -31.85
C ARG A 412 -17.43 24.94 -31.49
N PRO A 413 -17.11 23.64 -31.56
CA PRO A 413 -15.73 23.20 -31.42
C PRO A 413 -14.90 23.79 -32.57
N SER A 414 -13.67 24.20 -32.27
CA SER A 414 -12.82 24.93 -33.21
C SER A 414 -11.67 24.06 -33.70
N PRO A 415 -11.51 23.86 -35.02
CA PRO A 415 -10.31 23.23 -35.59
C PRO A 415 -9.17 24.23 -35.81
N ASP A 416 -9.36 25.51 -35.49
CA ASP A 416 -8.36 26.57 -35.71
C ASP A 416 -7.18 26.39 -34.75
N MET A 417 -6.02 26.07 -35.33
CA MET A 417 -4.77 25.87 -34.60
C MET A 417 -3.99 27.19 -34.40
N ALA A 418 -4.27 28.23 -35.19
CA ALA A 418 -3.46 29.45 -35.23
C ALA A 418 -3.25 30.12 -33.85
N PRO A 419 -4.24 30.15 -32.92
CA PRO A 419 -4.03 30.71 -31.57
C PRO A 419 -3.01 29.95 -30.71
N PHE A 420 -2.74 28.70 -31.05
CA PHE A 420 -1.88 27.78 -30.31
C PHE A 420 -0.52 27.58 -31.00
N GLU A 421 -0.30 28.11 -32.19
CA GLU A 421 0.99 28.01 -32.87
C GLU A 421 2.09 28.73 -32.08
N GLY A 422 3.23 28.06 -31.90
CA GLY A 422 4.40 28.62 -31.23
C GLY A 422 5.20 27.59 -30.43
N THR A 423 6.12 28.09 -29.62
CA THR A 423 7.04 27.29 -28.79
C THR A 423 7.05 27.82 -27.36
N LEU A 424 7.24 26.92 -26.40
CA LEU A 424 7.61 27.28 -25.02
C LEU A 424 9.12 27.12 -24.83
N THR A 425 9.64 27.59 -23.69
CA THR A 425 11.02 27.26 -23.30
C THR A 425 11.08 25.77 -23.00
N PRO A 426 12.01 25.00 -23.60
CA PRO A 426 12.14 23.58 -23.33
C PRO A 426 12.36 23.30 -21.85
N LEU A 427 11.74 22.23 -21.35
CA LEU A 427 11.88 21.84 -19.96
C LEU A 427 13.25 21.22 -19.71
N LYS A 428 13.79 21.45 -18.52
CA LYS A 428 15.08 20.90 -18.12
C LYS A 428 15.02 19.38 -18.04
N SER A 429 16.13 18.72 -18.35
CA SER A 429 16.25 17.28 -18.18
C SER A 429 16.33 16.87 -16.73
N VAL A 430 15.77 15.69 -16.45
CA VAL A 430 15.93 15.05 -15.15
C VAL A 430 17.35 14.51 -15.05
N GLU A 431 18.07 14.96 -14.03
CA GLU A 431 19.39 14.43 -13.68
C GLU A 431 19.27 13.58 -12.43
N LEU A 432 19.33 12.25 -12.61
CA LEU A 432 19.33 11.33 -11.48
C LEU A 432 20.68 11.33 -10.77
N LYS A 433 20.62 11.32 -9.44
CA LYS A 433 21.80 11.19 -8.59
C LYS A 433 22.22 9.72 -8.53
N PRO A 434 23.54 9.42 -8.50
CA PRO A 434 23.99 8.06 -8.25
C PRO A 434 23.58 7.61 -6.84
N HIS A 435 23.42 6.30 -6.67
CA HIS A 435 23.17 5.73 -5.34
C HIS A 435 24.33 6.03 -4.40
N GLY A 436 24.03 6.24 -3.12
CA GLY A 436 25.05 6.39 -2.09
C GLY A 436 25.80 5.08 -1.83
N VAL A 437 27.01 5.18 -1.26
CA VAL A 437 27.77 4.00 -0.81
C VAL A 437 27.03 3.32 0.35
N PRO A 438 26.85 1.98 0.33
CA PRO A 438 26.23 1.26 1.45
C PRO A 438 26.92 1.56 2.78
N GLN A 439 26.11 1.70 3.82
CA GLN A 439 26.58 1.90 5.20
C GLN A 439 26.01 0.78 6.07
N PRO A 440 26.65 -0.42 6.11
CA PRO A 440 26.12 -1.61 6.79
C PRO A 440 25.78 -1.38 8.27
N THR A 441 26.49 -0.46 8.94
CA THR A 441 26.32 -0.13 10.35
C THR A 441 25.13 0.80 10.64
N LYS A 442 24.47 1.38 9.61
CA LYS A 442 23.28 2.23 9.80
C LYS A 442 21.99 1.45 10.08
N ASN A 443 21.92 0.18 9.68
CA ASN A 443 20.74 -0.64 9.98
C ASN A 443 20.88 -1.35 11.34
N THR A 444 20.41 -0.70 12.40
CA THR A 444 20.47 -1.23 13.76
C THR A 444 19.43 -2.30 14.06
N THR A 445 18.46 -2.51 13.15
CA THR A 445 17.36 -3.48 13.30
C THR A 445 17.86 -4.90 13.52
N LEU A 446 18.85 -5.33 12.75
CA LEU A 446 19.40 -6.69 12.86
C LEU A 446 20.12 -6.93 14.18
N LEU A 447 20.79 -5.90 14.73
CA LEU A 447 21.42 -6.02 16.05
C LEU A 447 20.36 -6.28 17.13
N VAL A 448 19.18 -5.68 17.01
CA VAL A 448 18.07 -5.93 17.93
C VAL A 448 17.54 -7.35 17.79
N TYR A 449 17.36 -7.84 16.55
CA TYR A 449 16.89 -9.20 16.31
C TYR A 449 17.90 -10.27 16.74
N TYR A 450 19.20 -10.07 16.51
CA TYR A 450 20.24 -11.00 16.95
C TYR A 450 20.46 -10.99 18.47
N ALA A 451 20.13 -9.89 19.14
CA ALA A 451 20.17 -9.81 20.59
C ALA A 451 18.88 -10.32 21.27
N ALA A 452 17.82 -10.60 20.50
CA ALA A 452 16.58 -11.14 21.06
C ALA A 452 16.81 -12.60 21.53
N PRO A 453 16.36 -12.97 22.74
CA PRO A 453 16.45 -14.35 23.20
C PRO A 453 15.73 -15.32 22.26
N ASN A 454 16.20 -16.57 22.17
CA ASN A 454 15.55 -17.56 21.30
C ASN A 454 14.25 -18.09 21.90
N LYS A 455 14.09 -18.00 23.23
CA LYS A 455 12.91 -18.47 23.96
C LYS A 455 12.20 -17.32 24.66
N LEU A 456 10.88 -17.36 24.69
CA LEU A 456 10.07 -16.35 25.39
C LEU A 456 10.36 -16.35 26.90
N SER A 457 10.56 -17.54 27.48
CA SER A 457 10.87 -17.69 28.91
C SER A 457 12.14 -16.95 29.35
N GLU A 458 13.13 -16.80 28.45
CA GLU A 458 14.40 -16.11 28.71
C GLU A 458 14.22 -14.58 28.85
N LEU A 459 13.11 -14.01 28.37
CA LEU A 459 12.79 -12.60 28.60
C LEU A 459 12.34 -12.31 30.04
N GLY A 460 11.99 -13.34 30.81
CA GLY A 460 11.58 -13.21 32.21
C GLY A 460 10.33 -12.33 32.41
N LEU A 461 9.36 -12.43 31.50
CA LEU A 461 8.14 -11.61 31.51
C LEU A 461 7.02 -12.18 32.39
N PHE A 462 7.03 -13.50 32.58
CA PHE A 462 5.93 -14.24 33.20
C PHE A 462 6.45 -15.23 34.24
N GLN A 463 5.58 -15.62 35.16
CA GLN A 463 5.85 -16.71 36.11
C GLN A 463 5.93 -18.06 35.38
N GLY A 464 6.85 -18.92 35.81
CA GLY A 464 7.06 -20.24 35.21
C GLY A 464 7.50 -20.14 33.75
N ASN A 465 6.87 -20.92 32.88
CA ASN A 465 7.12 -20.89 31.43
C ASN A 465 6.28 -19.83 30.68
N GLY A 466 5.44 -19.07 31.40
CA GLY A 466 4.55 -18.07 30.83
C GLY A 466 3.21 -18.55 30.28
N ALA A 467 2.92 -19.86 30.26
CA ALA A 467 1.64 -20.36 29.74
C ALA A 467 0.42 -19.86 30.54
N SER A 468 0.62 -19.54 31.83
CA SER A 468 -0.43 -18.95 32.67
C SER A 468 -0.71 -17.47 32.40
N GLN A 469 0.11 -16.80 31.59
CA GLN A 469 0.08 -15.35 31.33
C GLN A 469 0.07 -14.48 32.61
N LYS A 470 0.55 -15.03 33.73
CA LYS A 470 0.72 -14.29 34.99
C LYS A 470 2.05 -13.52 34.92
N PRO A 471 2.02 -12.18 34.91
CA PRO A 471 3.24 -11.39 34.82
C PRO A 471 4.08 -11.53 36.09
N VAL A 472 5.40 -11.37 35.96
CA VAL A 472 6.29 -11.16 37.11
C VAL A 472 6.15 -9.72 37.63
N GLU A 473 6.73 -9.44 38.80
CA GLU A 473 6.80 -8.07 39.32
C GLU A 473 7.50 -7.14 38.32
N GLY A 474 6.97 -5.93 38.13
CA GLY A 474 7.46 -4.95 37.16
C GLY A 474 6.94 -5.11 35.73
N VAL A 475 6.16 -6.16 35.44
CA VAL A 475 5.41 -6.30 34.18
C VAL A 475 3.94 -5.99 34.45
N ILE A 476 3.44 -4.93 33.82
CA ILE A 476 2.13 -4.35 34.14
C ILE A 476 1.11 -4.84 33.10
N PRO A 477 0.06 -5.58 33.50
CA PRO A 477 -1.01 -5.94 32.58
C PRO A 477 -1.89 -4.72 32.28
N TYR A 478 -2.42 -4.68 31.06
CA TYR A 478 -3.40 -3.68 30.67
C TYR A 478 -4.38 -4.27 29.65
N ASP A 479 -5.50 -3.59 29.46
CA ASP A 479 -6.46 -3.89 28.41
C ASP A 479 -6.91 -2.62 27.69
N LEU A 480 -7.53 -2.80 26.53
CA LEU A 480 -8.06 -1.72 25.70
C LEU A 480 -9.59 -1.79 25.72
N ILE A 481 -10.26 -0.65 25.55
CA ILE A 481 -11.73 -0.60 25.39
C ILE A 481 -12.07 -1.27 24.06
N THR A 482 -11.86 -0.57 22.94
CA THR A 482 -11.97 -1.18 21.61
C THR A 482 -10.65 -1.86 21.25
N THR A 483 -10.72 -3.12 20.82
CA THR A 483 -9.53 -3.93 20.48
C THR A 483 -9.35 -4.14 18.97
N LEU A 484 -8.11 -4.41 18.57
CA LEU A 484 -7.81 -4.87 17.20
C LEU A 484 -8.44 -6.25 16.99
N PHE A 485 -9.26 -6.37 15.95
CA PHE A 485 -9.79 -7.64 15.49
C PHE A 485 -8.71 -8.45 14.77
N THR A 486 -8.58 -9.72 15.18
CA THR A 486 -7.64 -10.68 14.58
C THR A 486 -8.31 -12.05 14.62
N ASP A 487 -9.20 -12.33 13.67
CA ASP A 487 -9.92 -13.60 13.52
C ASP A 487 -10.53 -14.17 14.83
N TYR A 488 -11.10 -13.31 15.68
CA TYR A 488 -11.65 -13.66 17.01
C TYR A 488 -10.64 -14.16 18.06
N THR A 489 -9.34 -13.93 17.89
CA THR A 489 -8.36 -14.23 18.95
C THR A 489 -8.57 -13.32 20.17
N SER A 490 -8.51 -13.92 21.37
CA SER A 490 -8.29 -13.24 22.64
C SER A 490 -6.86 -12.70 22.72
N LYS A 491 -6.64 -11.65 23.52
CA LYS A 491 -5.35 -10.95 23.60
C LYS A 491 -5.03 -10.56 25.04
N TYR A 492 -3.93 -11.09 25.56
CA TYR A 492 -3.31 -10.56 26.78
C TYR A 492 -2.33 -9.46 26.40
N ARG A 493 -2.28 -8.38 27.19
CA ARG A 493 -1.36 -7.26 26.94
C ARG A 493 -0.63 -6.85 28.20
N PHE A 494 0.65 -6.58 28.05
CA PHE A 494 1.53 -6.18 29.13
C PHE A 494 2.49 -5.10 28.68
N VAL A 495 2.95 -4.30 29.63
CA VAL A 495 4.05 -3.35 29.44
C VAL A 495 5.13 -3.61 30.49
N ARG A 496 6.38 -3.70 30.06
CA ARG A 496 7.55 -3.66 30.93
C ARG A 496 8.26 -2.34 30.71
N LEU A 497 8.40 -1.54 31.76
CA LEU A 497 9.15 -0.29 31.73
C LEU A 497 10.61 -0.55 32.16
N PRO A 498 11.58 0.26 31.69
CA PRO A 498 12.91 0.25 32.26
C PRO A 498 12.84 0.71 33.73
N GLU A 499 13.84 0.35 34.54
CA GLU A 499 13.90 0.76 35.93
C GLU A 499 13.83 2.28 36.08
N GLY A 500 12.90 2.77 36.92
CA GLY A 500 12.64 4.20 37.10
C GLY A 500 12.00 4.93 35.91
N GLY A 501 11.72 4.24 34.80
CA GLY A 501 11.12 4.82 33.61
C GLY A 501 9.66 5.22 33.82
N GLN A 502 9.29 6.36 33.25
CA GLN A 502 7.92 6.87 33.26
C GLN A 502 7.41 7.10 31.84
N ILE A 503 6.19 6.65 31.58
CA ILE A 503 5.41 6.97 30.40
C ILE A 503 5.02 8.44 30.49
N LYS A 504 5.15 9.20 29.40
CA LYS A 504 4.62 10.57 29.34
C LYS A 504 3.23 10.57 28.73
N PHE A 505 2.34 11.30 29.38
CA PHE A 505 0.97 11.46 28.92
C PHE A 505 0.89 12.16 27.56
N LYS A 506 0.01 11.65 26.70
CA LYS A 506 -0.42 12.32 25.46
C LYS A 506 -1.94 12.22 25.37
N SER A 507 -2.58 13.37 25.16
CA SER A 507 -4.05 13.44 25.02
C SER A 507 -4.55 12.80 23.72
N ALA A 508 -3.72 12.76 22.67
CA ALA A 508 -4.03 12.14 21.40
C ALA A 508 -2.87 11.29 20.88
N GLY A 509 -3.22 10.18 20.20
CA GLY A 509 -2.27 9.18 19.72
C GLY A 509 -1.76 8.27 20.83
N VAL A 510 -0.77 7.44 20.50
CA VAL A 510 -0.13 6.53 21.44
C VAL A 510 0.67 7.32 22.48
N LEU A 511 0.59 6.87 23.74
CA LEU A 511 1.39 7.40 24.85
C LEU A 511 2.90 7.36 24.51
N GLU A 512 3.68 8.26 25.10
CA GLU A 512 5.13 8.30 24.87
C GLU A 512 5.84 7.45 25.92
N PHE A 513 6.44 6.34 25.48
CA PHE A 513 7.15 5.41 26.36
C PHE A 513 8.65 5.74 26.43
N PRO A 514 9.30 5.51 27.58
CA PRO A 514 10.75 5.69 27.71
C PRO A 514 11.54 4.58 27.00
N VAL A 515 12.76 4.90 26.56
CA VAL A 515 13.67 3.92 25.95
C VAL A 515 13.92 2.77 26.93
N GLY A 516 13.81 1.52 26.43
CA GLY A 516 13.87 0.31 27.25
C GLY A 516 12.50 -0.34 27.49
N THR A 517 11.40 0.31 27.09
CA THR A 517 10.06 -0.27 27.21
C THR A 517 9.84 -1.46 26.27
N MET A 518 9.22 -2.52 26.79
CA MET A 518 8.64 -3.60 25.99
C MET A 518 7.10 -3.55 26.09
N LEU A 519 6.42 -3.58 24.94
CA LEU A 519 4.98 -3.87 24.85
C LEU A 519 4.81 -5.32 24.40
N ILE A 520 4.06 -6.10 25.17
CA ILE A 520 3.92 -7.54 25.00
C ILE A 520 2.47 -7.86 24.73
N LYS A 521 2.22 -8.71 23.74
CA LYS A 521 0.87 -9.13 23.36
C LYS A 521 0.83 -10.60 23.01
N THR A 522 0.09 -11.38 23.78
CA THR A 522 -0.12 -12.82 23.52
C THR A 522 -1.48 -13.03 22.90
N PHE A 523 -1.52 -13.72 21.76
CA PHE A 523 -2.75 -14.08 21.04
C PHE A 523 -3.14 -15.51 21.38
N SER A 524 -4.42 -15.72 21.66
CA SER A 524 -4.97 -17.02 22.01
C SER A 524 -6.35 -17.25 21.42
N TYR A 525 -6.75 -18.52 21.29
CA TYR A 525 -8.14 -18.91 21.08
C TYR A 525 -8.68 -19.56 22.33
N LEU A 526 -9.81 -19.04 22.84
CA LEU A 526 -10.63 -19.79 23.80
C LEU A 526 -11.13 -21.08 23.13
N ASN A 527 -11.18 -22.17 23.88
CA ASN A 527 -11.76 -23.42 23.39
C ASN A 527 -13.26 -23.26 23.12
N ASP A 528 -13.95 -22.48 23.96
CA ASP A 528 -15.35 -22.06 23.80
C ASP A 528 -15.51 -20.58 24.16
N LEU A 529 -15.94 -19.74 23.21
CA LEU A 529 -16.15 -18.30 23.43
C LEU A 529 -17.26 -18.01 24.44
N ARG A 530 -18.15 -18.98 24.71
CA ARG A 530 -19.27 -18.84 25.65
C ARG A 530 -18.87 -19.16 27.08
N ASP A 531 -17.79 -19.92 27.26
CA ASP A 531 -17.28 -20.36 28.56
C ASP A 531 -15.74 -20.33 28.59
N PRO A 532 -15.14 -19.18 28.96
CA PRO A 532 -13.70 -19.06 29.07
C PRO A 532 -13.06 -20.05 30.07
N SER A 533 -13.83 -20.66 30.98
CA SER A 533 -13.31 -21.64 31.93
C SER A 533 -12.90 -22.97 31.28
N GLN A 534 -13.34 -23.23 30.04
CA GLN A 534 -12.89 -24.37 29.23
C GLN A 534 -11.44 -24.24 28.75
N GLY A 535 -10.76 -23.15 29.09
CA GLY A 535 -9.36 -22.90 28.75
C GLY A 535 -9.17 -22.37 27.33
N GLU A 536 -7.91 -22.22 26.96
CA GLU A 536 -7.49 -21.60 25.71
C GLU A 536 -6.19 -22.21 25.17
N ARG A 537 -5.90 -21.93 23.91
CA ARG A 537 -4.63 -22.23 23.26
C ARG A 537 -3.90 -20.92 22.96
N LEU A 538 -2.72 -20.74 23.53
CA LEU A 538 -1.79 -19.67 23.15
C LEU A 538 -1.16 -20.01 21.79
N LEU A 539 -1.09 -19.01 20.91
CA LEU A 539 -0.59 -19.16 19.54
C LEU A 539 0.75 -18.47 19.38
N GLU A 540 0.81 -17.20 19.75
CA GLU A 540 1.98 -16.36 19.58
C GLU A 540 2.06 -15.30 20.68
N THR A 541 3.27 -14.88 21.02
CA THR A 541 3.55 -13.70 21.83
C THR A 541 4.39 -12.72 21.01
N ARG A 542 3.85 -11.54 20.72
CA ARG A 542 4.55 -10.45 20.04
C ARG A 542 5.17 -9.52 21.07
N VAL A 543 6.41 -9.13 20.82
CA VAL A 543 7.16 -8.16 21.63
C VAL A 543 7.53 -6.98 20.75
N GLU A 544 7.12 -5.78 21.17
CA GLU A 544 7.60 -4.53 20.63
C GLU A 544 8.57 -3.91 21.62
N PHE A 545 9.83 -3.70 21.24
CA PHE A 545 10.89 -3.21 22.11
C PHE A 545 11.39 -1.85 21.63
N LEU A 546 11.27 -0.84 22.49
CA LEU A 546 11.85 0.49 22.26
C LEU A 546 13.32 0.51 22.66
N LYS A 547 14.21 0.65 21.66
CA LYS A 547 15.65 0.93 21.82
C LYS A 547 15.93 2.41 21.55
N GLU A 548 17.17 2.85 21.78
CA GLU A 548 17.60 4.23 21.50
C GLU A 548 17.33 4.65 20.04
N THR A 549 17.37 3.69 19.12
CA THR A 549 17.17 3.90 17.68
C THR A 549 15.72 3.80 17.22
N GLY A 550 14.79 3.41 18.11
CA GLY A 550 13.36 3.29 17.80
C GLY A 550 12.72 2.00 18.28
N TRP A 551 11.48 1.76 17.83
CA TRP A 551 10.73 0.55 18.13
C TRP A 551 11.06 -0.59 17.18
N TYR A 552 11.02 -1.81 17.70
CA TYR A 552 11.26 -3.04 16.95
C TYR A 552 10.26 -4.11 17.35
N GLY A 553 9.66 -4.80 16.38
CA GLY A 553 8.72 -5.90 16.62
C GLY A 553 9.29 -7.26 16.23
N TYR A 554 9.02 -8.28 17.05
CA TYR A 554 9.26 -9.69 16.74
C TYR A 554 8.26 -10.61 17.46
N SER A 555 8.10 -11.84 16.98
CA SER A 555 7.10 -12.79 17.46
C SER A 555 7.75 -14.08 17.97
N TYR A 556 7.19 -14.64 19.04
CA TYR A 556 7.48 -16.00 19.53
C TYR A 556 6.26 -16.88 19.27
N ILE A 557 6.46 -18.10 18.76
CA ILE A 557 5.39 -19.05 18.45
C ILE A 557 5.34 -20.13 19.52
N TRP A 558 4.17 -20.32 20.13
CA TRP A 558 3.96 -21.34 21.16
C TRP A 558 3.91 -22.75 20.55
N ASN A 559 4.54 -23.71 21.23
CA ASN A 559 4.43 -25.12 20.83
C ASN A 559 3.06 -25.73 21.20
N GLU A 560 2.75 -26.88 20.60
CA GLU A 560 1.46 -27.55 20.81
C GLU A 560 1.26 -27.98 22.27
N GLU A 561 2.33 -28.36 22.96
CA GLU A 561 2.32 -28.75 24.36
C GLU A 561 2.13 -27.58 25.34
N GLN A 562 2.13 -26.32 24.85
CA GLN A 562 2.04 -25.10 25.65
C GLN A 562 3.12 -25.00 26.74
N THR A 563 4.31 -25.50 26.41
CA THR A 563 5.46 -25.55 27.34
C THR A 563 6.48 -24.45 27.09
N GLU A 564 6.59 -23.91 25.88
CA GLU A 564 7.53 -22.85 25.50
C GLU A 564 7.05 -22.13 24.23
N ALA A 565 7.56 -20.91 24.00
CA ALA A 565 7.45 -20.22 22.72
C ALA A 565 8.82 -19.81 22.17
N GLU A 566 9.07 -20.07 20.88
CA GLU A 566 10.36 -19.84 20.22
C GLU A 566 10.30 -18.65 19.27
N LEU A 567 11.38 -17.87 19.23
CA LEU A 567 11.51 -16.71 18.35
C LEU A 567 11.34 -17.13 16.88
N SER A 568 10.36 -16.54 16.20
CA SER A 568 10.17 -16.72 14.76
C SER A 568 10.12 -15.39 14.03
N LEU A 569 11.26 -14.99 13.48
CA LEU A 569 11.33 -13.81 12.61
C LEU A 569 10.60 -14.05 11.27
N GLY A 570 10.57 -15.30 10.80
CA GLY A 570 9.91 -15.71 9.55
C GLY A 570 8.39 -15.80 9.63
N GLY A 571 7.80 -15.58 10.81
CA GLY A 571 6.36 -15.76 11.03
C GLY A 571 5.98 -17.23 11.10
N GLY A 572 4.70 -17.53 10.87
CA GLY A 572 4.19 -18.90 10.92
C GLY A 572 2.70 -19.00 10.64
N GLU A 573 2.20 -20.23 10.63
CA GLU A 573 0.77 -20.51 10.54
C GLU A 573 0.39 -21.57 11.58
N VAL A 574 -0.76 -21.41 12.25
CA VAL A 574 -1.27 -22.36 13.23
C VAL A 574 -2.73 -22.69 12.89
N ASP A 575 -3.03 -23.95 12.65
CA ASP A 575 -4.41 -24.41 12.47
C ASP A 575 -5.12 -24.44 13.84
N VAL A 576 -6.31 -23.83 13.90
CA VAL A 576 -7.07 -23.59 15.13
C VAL A 576 -8.55 -23.85 14.91
N SER A 577 -9.22 -24.30 15.98
CA SER A 577 -10.66 -24.47 16.02
C SER A 577 -11.21 -24.08 17.38
N TRP A 578 -12.39 -23.48 17.41
CA TRP A 578 -13.07 -23.07 18.65
C TRP A 578 -14.58 -23.21 18.52
N ILE A 579 -15.29 -23.20 19.65
CA ILE A 579 -16.74 -23.05 19.68
C ILE A 579 -17.09 -21.56 19.74
N HIS A 580 -17.80 -21.06 18.74
CA HIS A 580 -18.12 -19.64 18.65
C HIS A 580 -19.31 -19.25 19.54
N SER A 581 -19.62 -17.94 19.63
CA SER A 581 -20.70 -17.39 20.45
C SER A 581 -22.09 -17.97 20.12
N ASP A 582 -22.30 -18.42 18.88
CA ASP A 582 -23.51 -19.11 18.42
C ASP A 582 -23.55 -20.62 18.77
N GLY A 583 -22.53 -21.12 19.46
CA GLY A 583 -22.38 -22.52 19.86
C GLY A 583 -21.91 -23.47 18.75
N LYS A 584 -21.58 -22.96 17.56
CA LYS A 584 -21.07 -23.78 16.45
C LYS A 584 -19.55 -23.82 16.47
N SER A 585 -18.99 -24.97 16.09
CA SER A 585 -17.55 -25.07 15.86
C SER A 585 -17.15 -24.32 14.59
N ARG A 586 -16.07 -23.55 14.68
CA ARG A 586 -15.42 -22.87 13.56
C ARG A 586 -13.93 -23.20 13.56
N SER A 587 -13.31 -23.12 12.40
CA SER A 587 -11.86 -23.29 12.26
C SER A 587 -11.29 -22.28 11.28
N THR A 588 -10.03 -21.93 11.49
CA THR A 588 -9.23 -21.11 10.57
C THR A 588 -7.79 -21.54 10.67
N ARG A 589 -6.97 -20.99 9.79
CA ARG A 589 -5.53 -21.02 9.92
C ARG A 589 -5.05 -19.65 10.32
N HIS A 590 -4.67 -19.51 11.59
CA HIS A 590 -4.14 -18.27 12.16
C HIS A 590 -2.80 -17.95 11.49
N LEU A 591 -2.67 -16.74 10.96
CA LEU A 591 -1.45 -16.27 10.31
C LEU A 591 -0.64 -15.42 11.29
N ILE A 592 0.60 -15.81 11.50
CA ILE A 592 1.59 -15.09 12.31
C ILE A 592 2.48 -14.31 11.34
N PRO A 593 2.39 -12.96 11.29
CA PRO A 593 3.21 -12.16 10.40
C PRO A 593 4.70 -12.33 10.69
N ASN A 594 5.52 -12.30 9.63
CA ASN A 594 6.95 -12.21 9.76
C ASN A 594 7.40 -10.79 10.17
N ALA A 595 8.65 -10.64 10.60
CA ALA A 595 9.17 -9.38 11.15
C ALA A 595 9.06 -8.19 10.16
N ASN A 596 9.30 -8.41 8.86
CA ASN A 596 9.12 -7.36 7.85
C ASN A 596 7.63 -7.04 7.62
N GLN A 597 6.74 -8.02 7.73
CA GLN A 597 5.29 -7.81 7.62
C GLN A 597 4.72 -7.05 8.82
N CYS A 598 5.35 -7.08 10.01
CA CYS A 598 4.94 -6.24 11.14
C CYS A 598 4.97 -4.74 10.75
N ILE A 599 5.97 -4.33 9.96
CA ILE A 599 6.12 -2.95 9.47
C ILE A 599 4.96 -2.55 8.53
N SER A 600 4.32 -3.51 7.87
CA SER A 600 3.15 -3.24 7.02
C SER A 600 1.97 -2.65 7.80
N CYS A 601 1.86 -2.90 9.10
CA CYS A 601 0.85 -2.25 9.95
C CYS A 601 1.46 -1.18 10.87
N HIS A 602 2.69 -1.38 11.32
CA HIS A 602 3.35 -0.54 12.32
C HIS A 602 4.19 0.61 11.74
N SER A 603 4.27 0.76 10.41
CA SER A 603 4.96 1.90 9.80
C SER A 603 4.11 3.18 9.84
N HIS A 604 4.69 4.25 10.38
CA HIS A 604 4.17 5.60 10.30
C HIS A 604 5.29 6.59 9.98
N HIS A 605 5.24 7.22 8.79
CA HIS A 605 6.36 8.01 8.24
C HIS A 605 7.68 7.22 8.26
N ASP A 606 7.59 5.96 7.79
CA ASP A 606 8.73 5.06 7.61
C ASP A 606 9.45 4.70 8.93
N LYS A 607 8.77 4.91 10.06
CA LYS A 607 9.21 4.50 11.40
C LYS A 607 8.23 3.52 12.01
N TYR A 608 8.75 2.50 12.70
CA TYR A 608 7.93 1.60 13.49
C TYR A 608 7.32 2.36 14.68
N VAL A 609 6.00 2.27 14.85
CA VAL A 609 5.26 2.82 15.98
C VAL A 609 4.31 1.77 16.57
N PRO A 610 4.13 1.73 17.91
CA PRO A 610 3.11 0.88 18.52
C PRO A 610 1.69 1.28 18.09
N ILE A 611 0.76 0.35 18.26
CA ILE A 611 -0.67 0.57 17.97
C ILE A 611 -1.50 0.14 19.17
N GLY A 612 -2.39 1.01 19.65
CA GLY A 612 -3.40 0.68 20.66
C GLY A 612 -3.32 1.45 21.98
N PRO A 613 -2.14 1.61 22.63
CA PRO A 613 -2.01 2.26 23.94
C PRO A 613 -2.19 3.79 23.89
N THR A 614 -3.37 4.26 23.51
CA THR A 614 -3.77 5.66 23.60
C THR A 614 -4.41 5.93 24.95
N ALA A 615 -4.31 7.16 25.46
CA ALA A 615 -4.96 7.53 26.71
C ALA A 615 -6.45 7.19 26.70
N ALA A 616 -7.16 7.55 25.62
CA ALA A 616 -8.60 7.30 25.51
C ALA A 616 -8.98 5.82 25.53
N ASN A 617 -8.17 4.96 24.90
CA ASN A 617 -8.45 3.52 24.84
C ASN A 617 -8.03 2.77 26.11
N LEU A 618 -7.18 3.38 26.94
CA LEU A 618 -6.77 2.86 28.25
C LEU A 618 -7.67 3.37 29.39
N ASN A 619 -8.53 4.36 29.15
CA ASN A 619 -9.36 5.01 30.17
C ASN A 619 -10.57 4.13 30.60
N ARG A 620 -10.28 2.95 31.14
CA ARG A 620 -11.24 1.96 31.66
C ARG A 620 -10.76 1.40 32.98
N LEU A 621 -11.67 0.73 33.68
CA LEU A 621 -11.35 -0.09 34.86
C LEU A 621 -10.64 -1.38 34.44
N TYR A 622 -9.73 -1.84 35.30
CA TYR A 622 -9.02 -3.11 35.18
C TYR A 622 -8.90 -3.77 36.56
N HIS A 623 -8.99 -5.10 36.60
CA HIS A 623 -8.88 -5.87 37.83
C HIS A 623 -7.41 -6.20 38.14
N TYR A 624 -6.77 -5.35 38.95
CA TYR A 624 -5.44 -5.61 39.48
C TYR A 624 -5.49 -6.51 40.71
N ALA A 625 -4.34 -7.05 41.13
CA ALA A 625 -4.25 -7.91 42.32
C ALA A 625 -4.74 -7.21 43.62
N GLN A 626 -4.66 -5.87 43.68
CA GLN A 626 -5.09 -5.05 44.80
C GLN A 626 -6.57 -4.62 44.73
N GLY A 627 -7.27 -4.94 43.64
CA GLY A 627 -8.65 -4.52 43.38
C GLY A 627 -8.83 -3.90 42.01
N GLU A 628 -10.06 -3.49 41.73
CA GLU A 628 -10.42 -2.79 40.49
C GLU A 628 -10.01 -1.31 40.56
N GLU A 629 -9.31 -0.82 39.53
CA GLU A 629 -8.89 0.58 39.43
C GLU A 629 -8.84 1.01 37.96
N ASN A 630 -9.02 2.30 37.67
CA ASN A 630 -8.79 2.83 36.33
C ASN A 630 -7.29 2.69 35.96
N GLN A 631 -7.00 2.22 34.75
CA GLN A 631 -5.63 1.90 34.36
C GLN A 631 -4.71 3.13 34.37
N LEU A 632 -5.19 4.30 33.94
CA LEU A 632 -4.39 5.53 33.95
C LEU A 632 -4.15 6.03 35.39
N ALA A 633 -5.15 5.88 36.27
CA ALA A 633 -4.99 6.15 37.70
C ALA A 633 -3.97 5.22 38.34
N TYR A 634 -4.06 3.91 38.07
CA TYR A 634 -3.11 2.90 38.54
C TYR A 634 -1.68 3.24 38.10
N LEU A 635 -1.48 3.53 36.81
CA LEU A 635 -0.16 3.89 36.29
C LEU A 635 0.38 5.18 36.96
N THR A 636 -0.48 6.18 37.18
CA THR A 636 -0.08 7.45 37.82
C THR A 636 0.28 7.24 39.30
N ARG A 637 -0.56 6.51 40.05
CA ARG A 637 -0.38 6.23 41.48
C ARG A 637 0.91 5.46 41.76
N ASN A 638 1.24 4.51 40.88
CA ASN A 638 2.48 3.73 40.96
C ASN A 638 3.68 4.42 40.29
N ARG A 639 3.55 5.69 39.89
CA ARG A 639 4.61 6.51 39.25
C ARG A 639 5.13 5.96 37.93
N PHE A 640 4.33 5.19 37.20
CA PHE A 640 4.63 4.73 35.85
C PHE A 640 4.17 5.70 34.76
N LEU A 641 3.22 6.59 35.06
CA LEU A 641 2.72 7.62 34.13
C LEU A 641 2.94 9.01 34.73
N GLU A 642 3.66 9.86 34.01
CA GLU A 642 4.01 11.22 34.38
C GLU A 642 2.97 12.22 33.85
N ALA A 643 2.63 13.21 34.68
CA ALA A 643 1.87 14.40 34.31
C ALA A 643 0.50 14.12 33.65
N ALA A 644 -0.14 12.99 33.96
CA ALA A 644 -1.47 12.70 33.46
C ALA A 644 -2.55 13.53 34.20
N PRO A 645 -3.53 14.09 33.48
CA PRO A 645 -4.76 14.58 34.08
C PRO A 645 -5.49 13.47 34.84
N LYS A 646 -6.45 13.84 35.68
CA LYS A 646 -7.30 12.83 36.32
C LYS A 646 -8.13 12.08 35.26
N PRO A 647 -8.39 10.77 35.40
CA PRO A 647 -9.10 9.98 34.40
C PRO A 647 -10.43 10.58 33.94
N GLU A 648 -11.17 11.26 34.82
CA GLU A 648 -12.46 11.88 34.52
C GLU A 648 -12.36 13.07 33.54
N SER A 649 -11.15 13.61 33.36
CA SER A 649 -10.85 14.69 32.41
C SER A 649 -10.22 14.21 31.09
N ILE A 650 -10.02 12.90 30.96
CA ILE A 650 -9.46 12.26 29.77
C ILE A 650 -10.62 11.67 28.98
N GLU A 651 -10.60 11.84 27.66
CA GLU A 651 -11.61 11.23 26.78
C GLU A 651 -11.66 9.70 27.00
N VAL A 652 -12.85 9.11 26.91
CA VAL A 652 -13.05 7.65 26.96
C VAL A 652 -13.41 7.21 25.56
N LEU A 653 -12.66 6.27 25.00
CA LEU A 653 -13.02 5.70 23.71
C LEU A 653 -14.30 4.87 23.85
N ALA A 654 -15.24 5.01 22.92
CA ALA A 654 -16.42 4.14 22.89
C ALA A 654 -15.99 2.68 22.64
N ASP A 655 -16.73 1.74 23.21
CA ASP A 655 -16.57 0.33 22.87
C ASP A 655 -17.41 -0.01 21.64
N PHE A 656 -16.77 -0.62 20.65
CA PHE A 656 -17.45 -0.87 19.38
C PHE A 656 -18.60 -1.87 19.54
N ASP A 657 -18.57 -2.76 20.54
CA ASP A 657 -19.58 -3.79 20.79
C ASP A 657 -20.60 -3.40 21.86
N GLU A 658 -20.26 -2.54 22.83
CA GLU A 658 -21.19 -2.08 23.88
C GLU A 658 -22.04 -0.85 23.48
N PRO A 659 -23.37 -0.98 23.30
CA PRO A 659 -24.21 0.13 22.83
C PRO A 659 -24.32 1.32 23.77
N GLU A 660 -24.19 1.09 25.08
CA GLU A 660 -24.27 2.15 26.09
C GLU A 660 -22.96 2.95 26.22
N SER A 661 -21.88 2.53 25.54
CA SER A 661 -20.56 3.18 25.64
C SER A 661 -20.45 4.47 24.82
N GLY A 662 -21.38 4.73 23.90
CA GLY A 662 -21.38 5.92 23.05
C GLY A 662 -22.40 5.85 21.91
N THR A 663 -22.52 6.94 21.18
CA THR A 663 -23.37 6.99 19.97
C THR A 663 -22.87 6.02 18.88
N LEU A 664 -23.73 5.67 17.93
CA LEU A 664 -23.38 4.82 16.78
C LEU A 664 -22.13 5.34 16.04
N ASP A 665 -22.05 6.65 15.80
CA ASP A 665 -20.87 7.28 15.18
C ASP A 665 -19.62 7.07 16.03
N GLN A 666 -19.67 7.35 17.34
CA GLN A 666 -18.52 7.18 18.23
C GLN A 666 -17.99 5.75 18.25
N ARG A 667 -18.90 4.75 18.31
CA ARG A 667 -18.54 3.32 18.30
C ARG A 667 -17.89 2.90 16.98
N VAL A 668 -18.43 3.35 15.86
CA VAL A 668 -17.86 3.06 14.53
C VAL A 668 -16.52 3.74 14.32
N ARG A 669 -16.40 5.01 14.72
CA ARG A 669 -15.16 5.77 14.65
C ARG A 669 -14.08 5.16 15.56
N ALA A 670 -14.45 4.63 16.72
CA ALA A 670 -13.54 3.85 17.57
C ALA A 670 -13.03 2.59 16.86
N TYR A 671 -13.95 1.80 16.27
CA TYR A 671 -13.59 0.60 15.52
C TYR A 671 -12.64 0.90 14.36
N LEU A 672 -12.99 1.87 13.51
CA LEU A 672 -12.18 2.27 12.34
C LEU A 672 -10.83 2.85 12.77
N SER A 673 -10.78 3.59 13.88
CA SER A 673 -9.51 4.12 14.40
C SER A 673 -8.57 3.02 14.87
N VAL A 674 -9.08 2.00 15.55
CA VAL A 674 -8.25 0.89 16.07
C VAL A 674 -7.86 -0.08 14.95
N ASN A 675 -8.78 -0.39 14.04
CA ASN A 675 -8.61 -1.45 13.06
C ASN A 675 -8.11 -0.99 11.68
N CYS A 676 -8.23 0.31 11.35
CA CYS A 676 -7.96 0.80 10.00
C CYS A 676 -7.05 2.04 9.95
N ALA A 677 -7.09 2.94 10.95
CA ALA A 677 -6.40 4.23 10.87
C ALA A 677 -4.86 4.16 10.91
N HIS A 678 -4.28 3.07 11.42
CA HIS A 678 -2.83 2.87 11.33
C HIS A 678 -2.35 2.79 9.87
N CYS A 679 -3.17 2.21 8.98
CA CYS A 679 -2.93 2.24 7.52
C CYS A 679 -3.48 3.52 6.88
N HIS A 680 -4.73 3.87 7.20
CA HIS A 680 -5.47 5.00 6.64
C HIS A 680 -5.31 6.25 7.51
N SER A 681 -4.11 6.81 7.47
CA SER A 681 -3.73 8.08 8.08
C SER A 681 -2.62 8.74 7.26
N PRO A 682 -2.30 10.03 7.48
CA PRO A 682 -1.26 10.72 6.71
C PRO A 682 0.13 10.08 6.76
N GLY A 683 0.46 9.33 7.82
CA GLY A 683 1.74 8.62 7.94
C GLY A 683 1.67 7.12 7.62
N GLY A 684 0.49 6.53 7.52
CA GLY A 684 0.32 5.08 7.32
C GLY A 684 0.65 4.60 5.90
N ASN A 685 0.60 3.28 5.69
CA ASN A 685 0.93 2.66 4.39
C ASN A 685 -0.14 2.86 3.30
N ALA A 686 -1.36 3.25 3.67
CA ALA A 686 -2.43 3.61 2.73
C ALA A 686 -2.57 5.14 2.58
N ARG A 687 -1.62 5.94 3.07
CA ARG A 687 -1.65 7.42 2.96
C ARG A 687 -1.83 7.94 1.53
N THR A 688 -1.32 7.19 0.54
CA THR A 688 -1.42 7.53 -0.88
C THR A 688 -2.85 7.47 -1.42
N THR A 689 -3.80 6.92 -0.67
CA THR A 689 -5.23 6.92 -1.06
C THR A 689 -5.97 8.18 -0.64
N GLY A 690 -5.42 8.96 0.30
CA GLY A 690 -6.07 10.14 0.88
C GLY A 690 -7.18 9.87 1.91
N LEU A 691 -7.40 8.60 2.30
CA LEU A 691 -8.36 8.23 3.35
C LEU A 691 -7.72 8.36 4.74
N ASP A 692 -8.38 9.06 5.66
CA ASP A 692 -7.94 9.31 7.04
C ASP A 692 -9.03 8.90 8.04
N LEU A 693 -8.82 7.76 8.71
CA LEU A 693 -9.79 7.13 9.62
C LEU A 693 -9.47 7.38 11.11
N ARG A 694 -8.53 8.28 11.41
CA ARG A 694 -8.21 8.65 12.81
C ARG A 694 -9.43 9.28 13.50
N LEU A 695 -9.55 9.12 14.82
CA LEU A 695 -10.59 9.78 15.62
C LEU A 695 -10.56 11.31 15.49
N THR A 696 -9.37 11.90 15.37
CA THR A 696 -9.20 13.36 15.29
C THR A 696 -9.61 13.98 13.96
N GLN A 697 -9.94 13.17 12.95
CA GLN A 697 -10.40 13.66 11.65
C GLN A 697 -11.90 13.99 11.69
N SER A 698 -12.29 15.16 11.20
CA SER A 698 -13.69 15.59 11.16
C SER A 698 -14.18 15.95 9.76
N ASP A 699 -13.29 16.04 8.76
CA ASP A 699 -13.65 16.28 7.37
C ASP A 699 -14.31 15.02 6.76
N PRO A 700 -15.61 15.08 6.39
CA PRO A 700 -16.31 13.92 5.82
C PRO A 700 -15.65 13.38 4.56
N ALA A 701 -15.05 14.23 3.72
CA ALA A 701 -14.39 13.78 2.50
C ALA A 701 -13.14 12.94 2.82
N LYS A 702 -12.38 13.33 3.85
CA LYS A 702 -11.20 12.56 4.30
C LYS A 702 -11.58 11.27 5.01
N ILE A 703 -12.76 11.22 5.63
CA ILE A 703 -13.32 9.99 6.24
C ILE A 703 -13.87 9.02 5.17
N GLY A 704 -14.06 9.49 3.93
CA GLY A 704 -14.47 8.67 2.78
C GLY A 704 -15.87 9.01 2.21
N VAL A 705 -16.60 9.96 2.80
CA VAL A 705 -17.93 10.33 2.34
C VAL A 705 -17.88 11.00 0.96
N TRP A 706 -18.47 10.35 -0.04
CA TRP A 706 -18.38 10.73 -1.45
C TRP A 706 -16.96 10.86 -1.99
N LYS A 707 -16.00 10.19 -1.36
CA LYS A 707 -14.61 10.17 -1.82
C LYS A 707 -14.43 9.08 -2.86
N THR A 708 -13.94 9.43 -4.04
CA THR A 708 -13.65 8.44 -5.10
C THR A 708 -12.37 7.67 -4.80
N PRO A 709 -12.29 6.38 -5.18
CA PRO A 709 -11.05 5.63 -5.07
C PRO A 709 -10.02 6.19 -6.06
N VAL A 710 -8.76 6.22 -5.62
CA VAL A 710 -7.62 6.60 -6.47
C VAL A 710 -6.89 5.33 -6.92
N ALA A 711 -6.41 4.55 -5.95
CA ALA A 711 -5.61 3.34 -6.18
C ALA A 711 -6.25 2.11 -5.49
N ALA A 712 -7.55 1.89 -5.70
CA ALA A 712 -8.26 0.78 -5.06
C ALA A 712 -8.16 -0.54 -5.85
N GLY A 713 -7.85 -0.49 -7.15
CA GLY A 713 -7.83 -1.69 -8.00
C GLY A 713 -9.13 -2.47 -7.86
N ARG A 714 -9.03 -3.79 -7.67
CA ARG A 714 -10.19 -4.66 -7.40
C ARG A 714 -10.88 -4.40 -6.07
N GLY A 715 -10.21 -3.71 -5.15
CA GLY A 715 -10.74 -3.36 -3.85
C GLY A 715 -11.91 -2.38 -3.90
N SER A 716 -12.17 -1.70 -5.03
CA SER A 716 -13.40 -0.91 -5.20
C SER A 716 -14.66 -1.80 -5.31
N GLY A 717 -14.51 -3.05 -5.73
CA GLY A 717 -15.66 -3.91 -6.03
C GLY A 717 -16.62 -3.32 -7.07
N GLY A 718 -16.12 -2.44 -7.95
CA GLY A 718 -16.94 -1.77 -8.96
C GLY A 718 -17.73 -0.56 -8.47
N ARG A 719 -17.46 -0.05 -7.26
CA ARG A 719 -18.18 1.08 -6.63
C ARG A 719 -17.42 2.39 -6.80
N ASP A 720 -18.17 3.48 -6.87
CA ASP A 720 -17.63 4.81 -7.19
C ASP A 720 -17.09 5.57 -5.98
N TYR A 721 -17.49 5.21 -4.75
CA TYR A 721 -17.19 5.98 -3.55
C TYR A 721 -16.84 5.12 -2.34
N ASP A 722 -15.89 5.60 -1.53
CA ASP A 722 -15.46 4.99 -0.28
C ASP A 722 -16.66 4.78 0.66
N ILE A 723 -17.47 5.82 0.86
CA ILE A 723 -18.74 5.80 1.58
C ILE A 723 -19.81 6.58 0.79
N VAL A 724 -20.97 5.93 0.61
CA VAL A 724 -22.21 6.50 0.05
C VAL A 724 -23.24 6.62 1.19
N PRO A 725 -23.49 7.84 1.72
CA PRO A 725 -24.50 8.06 2.76
C PRO A 725 -25.85 7.44 2.43
N GLY A 726 -26.42 6.67 3.37
CA GLY A 726 -27.68 5.95 3.22
C GLY A 726 -27.61 4.67 2.39
N GLU A 727 -26.50 4.39 1.71
CA GLU A 727 -26.38 3.25 0.78
C GLU A 727 -25.13 2.39 1.07
N PRO A 728 -25.14 1.60 2.16
CA PRO A 728 -23.99 0.78 2.57
C PRO A 728 -23.52 -0.16 1.46
N GLU A 729 -24.44 -0.80 0.74
CA GLU A 729 -24.10 -1.77 -0.31
C GLU A 729 -23.44 -1.13 -1.53
N LYS A 730 -23.55 0.20 -1.71
CA LYS A 730 -22.84 0.97 -2.75
C LYS A 730 -21.50 1.55 -2.27
N SER A 731 -21.13 1.33 -1.01
CA SER A 731 -19.91 1.87 -0.41
C SER A 731 -18.74 0.90 -0.52
N ILE A 732 -17.56 1.37 -0.96
CA ILE A 732 -16.35 0.54 -1.05
C ILE A 732 -15.96 0.02 0.34
N LEU A 733 -16.05 0.85 1.39
CA LEU A 733 -15.73 0.43 2.76
C LEU A 733 -16.48 -0.85 3.16
N MET A 734 -17.78 -0.90 2.90
CA MET A 734 -18.62 -2.07 3.21
C MET A 734 -18.18 -3.30 2.42
N HIS A 735 -17.97 -3.16 1.11
CA HIS A 735 -17.51 -4.24 0.26
C HIS A 735 -16.20 -4.87 0.76
N ARG A 736 -15.24 -4.03 1.16
CA ARG A 736 -13.91 -4.48 1.60
C ARG A 736 -13.98 -5.19 2.95
N LEU A 737 -14.84 -4.74 3.86
CA LEU A 737 -15.05 -5.38 5.17
C LEU A 737 -15.71 -6.76 5.06
N GLN A 738 -16.55 -6.98 4.03
CA GLN A 738 -17.25 -8.24 3.79
C GLN A 738 -16.48 -9.23 2.90
N SER A 739 -15.38 -8.81 2.29
CA SER A 739 -14.67 -9.61 1.30
C SER A 739 -13.57 -10.47 1.93
N ASN A 740 -13.43 -11.70 1.45
CA ASN A 740 -12.27 -12.57 1.69
C ASN A 740 -11.32 -12.64 0.48
N ASP A 741 -11.63 -11.95 -0.62
CA ASP A 741 -10.72 -11.84 -1.77
C ASP A 741 -9.47 -11.07 -1.34
N LEU A 742 -8.28 -11.67 -1.50
CA LEU A 742 -6.98 -11.04 -1.17
C LEU A 742 -6.81 -9.65 -1.79
N ALA A 743 -7.41 -9.40 -2.96
CA ALA A 743 -7.31 -8.12 -3.64
C ALA A 743 -8.29 -7.06 -3.13
N ALA A 744 -9.28 -7.44 -2.32
CA ALA A 744 -10.33 -6.53 -1.84
C ALA A 744 -10.41 -6.45 -0.31
N ARG A 745 -10.19 -7.56 0.40
CA ARG A 745 -10.31 -7.67 1.86
C ARG A 745 -9.45 -6.64 2.57
N MET A 746 -9.94 -6.15 3.71
CA MET A 746 -9.21 -5.26 4.60
C MET A 746 -9.37 -5.70 6.06
N PRO A 747 -8.27 -5.79 6.84
CA PRO A 747 -6.88 -5.66 6.43
C PRO A 747 -6.44 -6.77 5.45
N ASN A 748 -5.44 -6.49 4.61
CA ASN A 748 -4.92 -7.46 3.64
C ASN A 748 -4.02 -8.54 4.27
N ILE A 749 -3.52 -8.30 5.49
CA ILE A 749 -2.64 -9.17 6.27
C ILE A 749 -3.33 -9.53 7.60
N GLY A 750 -3.11 -10.76 8.08
CA GLY A 750 -3.45 -11.18 9.44
C GLY A 750 -4.90 -11.65 9.66
N ASN A 751 -5.85 -11.19 8.84
CA ASN A 751 -7.27 -11.59 8.97
C ASN A 751 -7.72 -12.47 7.80
N ARG A 752 -8.42 -13.57 8.11
CA ARG A 752 -9.06 -14.49 7.16
C ARG A 752 -10.57 -14.61 7.37
N ILE A 753 -11.08 -14.02 8.45
CA ILE A 753 -12.48 -14.08 8.82
C ILE A 753 -13.09 -12.67 8.76
N VAL A 754 -14.30 -12.58 8.23
CA VAL A 754 -15.11 -11.37 8.27
C VAL A 754 -15.61 -11.14 9.69
N HIS A 755 -15.35 -9.96 10.24
CA HIS A 755 -15.85 -9.55 11.55
C HIS A 755 -17.31 -9.09 11.43
N GLN A 756 -18.25 -10.01 11.62
CA GLN A 756 -19.66 -9.79 11.30
C GLN A 756 -20.28 -8.66 12.13
N GLU A 757 -19.94 -8.58 13.41
CA GLU A 757 -20.43 -7.58 14.35
C GLU A 757 -20.04 -6.16 13.92
N ALA A 758 -18.79 -5.96 13.51
CA ALA A 758 -18.33 -4.67 12.99
C ALA A 758 -18.94 -4.34 11.61
N VAL A 759 -19.14 -5.35 10.75
CA VAL A 759 -19.84 -5.19 9.48
C VAL A 759 -21.27 -4.68 9.70
N ASP A 760 -21.99 -5.26 10.66
CA ASP A 760 -23.36 -4.88 10.96
C ASP A 760 -23.45 -3.46 11.56
N LEU A 761 -22.53 -3.13 12.49
CA LEU A 761 -22.41 -1.79 13.06
C LEU A 761 -22.13 -0.71 11.99
N ILE A 762 -21.16 -0.97 11.11
CA ILE A 762 -20.79 -0.01 10.05
C ILE A 762 -21.90 0.08 8.99
N ARG A 763 -22.61 -1.02 8.71
CA ARG A 763 -23.77 -1.00 7.81
C ARG A 763 -24.87 -0.10 8.34
N GLN A 764 -25.18 -0.24 9.63
CA GLN A 764 -26.15 0.63 10.29
C GLN A 764 -25.70 2.09 10.22
N TRP A 765 -24.44 2.37 10.53
CA TRP A 765 -23.89 3.73 10.50
C TRP A 765 -23.99 4.39 9.13
N ILE A 766 -23.57 3.71 8.06
CA ILE A 766 -23.71 4.24 6.70
C ILE A 766 -25.19 4.41 6.34
N GLY A 767 -26.05 3.46 6.72
CA GLY A 767 -27.50 3.52 6.46
C GLY A 767 -28.21 4.69 7.14
N GLU A 768 -27.75 5.10 8.33
CA GLU A 768 -28.32 6.23 9.09
C GLU A 768 -27.72 7.59 8.69
N MET A 769 -26.64 7.62 7.89
CA MET A 769 -26.10 8.87 7.37
C MET A 769 -27.11 9.59 6.48
N GLN A 770 -27.39 10.84 6.81
CA GLN A 770 -28.26 11.68 5.98
C GLN A 770 -27.58 11.98 4.63
N PRO A 771 -28.19 11.59 3.49
CA PRO A 771 -27.67 11.96 2.19
C PRO A 771 -27.84 13.47 2.02
N ASP A 772 -26.72 14.19 1.97
CA ASP A 772 -26.72 15.61 1.61
C ASP A 772 -26.63 15.72 0.07
N PRO A 773 -27.73 16.09 -0.63
CA PRO A 773 -27.74 16.15 -2.09
C PRO A 773 -26.81 17.25 -2.63
N ALA A 774 -26.48 18.27 -1.83
CA ALA A 774 -25.54 19.30 -2.22
C ALA A 774 -24.08 18.80 -2.21
N LYS A 775 -23.80 17.77 -1.39
CA LYS A 775 -22.48 17.14 -1.25
C LYS A 775 -22.27 15.90 -2.13
N LYS A 776 -23.35 15.31 -2.66
CA LYS A 776 -23.29 14.29 -3.71
C LYS A 776 -22.68 14.90 -4.97
N PRO A 777 -21.58 14.35 -5.52
CA PRO A 777 -21.06 14.78 -6.82
C PRO A 777 -22.13 14.53 -7.87
N SER A 778 -22.31 15.46 -8.82
CA SER A 778 -23.19 15.23 -9.96
C SER A 778 -22.70 13.99 -10.71
N PRO A 779 -23.63 13.12 -11.18
CA PRO A 779 -23.27 11.90 -11.92
C PRO A 779 -22.46 12.19 -13.17
#